data_AF-A0A935U0Q9-F1
#
_entry.id   AF-A0A935U0Q9-F1
#
_cell.length_a   1.000
_cell.length_b   1.000
_cell.length_c   1.000
_cell.angle_alpha   90.00
_cell.angle_beta   90.00
_cell.angle_gamma   90.00
#
_symmetry.space_group_name_H-M   'P 1'
#
loop_
_entity.id
_entity.type
_entity.pdbx_description
1 polymer ?
#
loop_
_entity_poly.entity_id
_entity_poly.type
_entity_poly.pdbx_seq_one_letter_code
_entity_poly.pdbx_strand_id
1 'polypeptide(L)'
;MSAAEIRLGIVGVGARVLGLLAGGLLAAGGAGCGDELESDAAERAVAERGQAVLTDDPIPRVPNPPLASDLAALPGDLRAIAVPGPDLTEYVVDRQAAIALGKALFWDMQVGSDGIQACASCHFRAGADPRSKNQMSPGLRHWPEADLEFTTGGPNSKLQPSDFPLSRLAVPGVRGALDPSTDSNDVVSSQGVHHLRRGELDPLGFSIWFTNTRRVEPRNTPSVINAVFNHRQFWDGRAENVFNGVNHQGARDQGARVARADDRAAPALVAIGLVNSSLASQAVAPLLSDLEMAAPGTRMVDVARRVLRARPLARQLVRRDDSALGALSRAPLRGLSTPSYAAMIGRAFHRRWWDSSKLVQLRLDGSVAFVDAPDHDPLTAELTLAQYNFALFFGLAVQLYEATLVSDDTPWDRFRRQHPLASDPALNPWLNTAPDHISRQALFGAMLFNDRTRGPTNLRCSNCHEQAELTDASVRRISSAVNGPVRNRDGNVIDKGFNNIGVRPTTDDLGAGGSDALGPLSHTRRLFPLTPPASFDGAVVSKGFGVEGAFKIPSLRNVELTAPYFHNGDARTLREAVELYSRGGNLAPLVERDGTPIEPLGVPALAEPEIDALVAFLQALTDERVRYRKAPFDHPQLFVPSGHLGNDHLVFDFNLDGLADDLFVEIPAVGAAGGPALPGFLDGAQ
;
A
#
# COMPACT_ATOMS: atom_id res chain seq x y z
N MET A 1 -12.26 59.77 2.53
CA MET A 1 -13.03 60.90 3.10
C MET A 1 -14.50 60.51 3.16
N SER A 2 -15.09 60.75 4.34
CA SER A 2 -16.48 60.62 4.81
C SER A 2 -17.19 59.25 4.84
N ALA A 3 -17.49 58.85 6.08
CA ALA A 3 -18.48 57.87 6.50
C ALA A 3 -19.90 58.49 6.56
N ALA A 4 -20.95 57.65 6.60
CA ALA A 4 -22.04 57.72 7.59
C ALA A 4 -23.14 56.68 7.31
N GLU A 5 -23.60 56.07 8.40
CA GLU A 5 -24.67 55.07 8.54
C GLU A 5 -26.09 55.66 8.33
N ILE A 6 -27.10 54.79 8.18
CA ILE A 6 -28.26 54.67 9.10
C ILE A 6 -29.13 53.45 8.72
N ARG A 7 -29.38 52.60 9.72
CA ARG A 7 -30.45 51.59 9.79
C ARG A 7 -31.59 52.13 10.67
N LEU A 8 -32.84 51.78 10.33
CA LEU A 8 -34.01 51.59 11.23
C LEU A 8 -35.15 51.08 10.30
N GLY A 9 -35.93 50.02 10.51
CA GLY A 9 -36.28 49.20 11.67
C GLY A 9 -37.82 49.10 11.72
N ILE A 10 -38.43 47.94 11.44
CA ILE A 10 -39.84 47.66 11.78
C ILE A 10 -40.00 46.21 12.28
N VAL A 11 -40.72 46.11 13.40
CA VAL A 11 -41.05 44.97 14.26
C VAL A 11 -42.29 44.23 13.76
N GLY A 12 -42.43 42.93 14.04
CA GLY A 12 -43.75 42.28 14.08
C GLY A 12 -43.77 40.76 14.02
N VAL A 13 -43.80 40.12 15.19
CA VAL A 13 -43.85 38.67 15.47
C VAL A 13 -45.20 38.04 15.04
N GLY A 14 -45.15 36.79 14.58
CA GLY A 14 -46.33 35.99 14.21
C GLY A 14 -46.80 34.98 15.26
N ALA A 15 -47.92 34.30 14.96
CA ALA A 15 -48.16 32.85 15.16
C ALA A 15 -49.59 32.50 14.70
N ARG A 16 -49.73 31.41 13.94
CA ARG A 16 -50.99 30.80 13.45
C ARG A 16 -51.10 29.37 13.99
N VAL A 17 -52.30 28.94 14.41
CA VAL A 17 -52.73 27.53 14.45
C VAL A 17 -54.25 27.42 14.23
N LEU A 18 -54.66 26.30 13.59
CA LEU A 18 -55.93 25.57 13.57
C LEU A 18 -56.93 25.78 12.40
N GLY A 19 -57.24 24.66 11.74
CA GLY A 19 -58.42 24.42 10.90
C GLY A 19 -58.61 22.91 10.67
N LEU A 20 -59.82 22.40 10.88
CA LEU A 20 -60.24 20.99 10.77
C LEU A 20 -61.44 20.86 9.82
N LEU A 21 -61.47 19.73 9.09
CA LEU A 21 -62.60 18.92 8.57
C LEU A 21 -63.26 19.15 7.18
N ALA A 22 -63.11 18.09 6.37
CA ALA A 22 -64.13 17.25 5.71
C ALA A 22 -64.57 17.50 4.25
N GLY A 23 -64.45 16.43 3.42
CA GLY A 23 -65.51 15.99 2.49
C GLY A 23 -65.19 15.82 0.98
N GLY A 24 -65.05 14.55 0.51
CA GLY A 24 -65.85 14.00 -0.60
C GLY A 24 -65.47 14.18 -2.09
N LEU A 25 -65.10 13.04 -2.72
CA LEU A 25 -65.48 12.49 -4.05
C LEU A 25 -65.03 13.13 -5.40
N LEU A 26 -64.67 12.19 -6.31
CA LEU A 26 -64.74 12.17 -7.80
C LEU A 26 -63.50 12.51 -8.67
N ALA A 27 -62.98 11.43 -9.25
CA ALA A 27 -62.24 11.20 -10.50
C ALA A 27 -61.96 12.34 -11.49
N ALA A 28 -60.69 12.45 -11.93
CA ALA A 28 -60.26 12.49 -13.34
C ALA A 28 -58.72 12.38 -13.41
N GLY A 29 -58.19 11.61 -14.38
CA GLY A 29 -56.80 11.17 -14.42
C GLY A 29 -55.78 12.15 -15.02
N GLY A 30 -54.53 11.70 -15.08
CA GLY A 30 -53.43 12.37 -15.77
C GLY A 30 -52.06 11.90 -15.23
N ALA A 31 -51.24 11.33 -16.11
CA ALA A 31 -49.96 10.66 -15.86
C ALA A 31 -48.86 11.51 -15.20
N GLY A 32 -47.93 10.79 -14.52
CA GLY A 32 -46.49 11.04 -14.64
C GLY A 32 -45.79 11.71 -13.45
N CYS A 33 -45.15 10.89 -12.61
CA CYS A 33 -43.80 11.10 -12.02
C CYS A 33 -43.59 10.08 -10.90
N GLY A 34 -42.74 9.08 -11.14
CA GLY A 34 -42.14 8.27 -10.10
C GLY A 34 -40.66 8.17 -10.45
N ASP A 35 -39.80 8.81 -9.66
CA ASP A 35 -38.33 8.59 -9.68
C ASP A 35 -37.59 9.30 -8.52
N GLU A 36 -38.23 9.54 -7.37
CA GLU A 36 -37.54 10.17 -6.20
C GLU A 36 -37.80 9.48 -4.85
N LEU A 37 -38.30 8.23 -4.86
CA LEU A 37 -38.53 7.47 -3.61
C LEU A 37 -37.81 6.11 -3.55
N GLU A 38 -37.04 5.73 -4.57
CA GLU A 38 -36.26 4.46 -4.56
C GLU A 38 -34.81 4.62 -4.08
N SER A 39 -34.24 5.85 -4.07
CA SER A 39 -32.85 6.05 -3.62
C SER A 39 -32.68 6.04 -2.10
N ASP A 40 -33.70 6.47 -1.36
CA ASP A 40 -33.65 6.62 0.11
C ASP A 40 -33.91 5.30 0.87
N ALA A 41 -34.53 4.32 0.17
CA ALA A 41 -34.73 2.96 0.67
C ALA A 41 -33.47 2.08 0.51
N ALA A 42 -32.65 2.35 -0.52
CA ALA A 42 -31.39 1.65 -0.75
C ALA A 42 -30.31 2.03 0.29
N GLU A 43 -30.25 3.29 0.73
CA GLU A 43 -29.27 3.75 1.73
C GLU A 43 -29.58 3.26 3.15
N ARG A 44 -30.86 3.17 3.54
CA ARG A 44 -31.26 2.58 4.84
C ARG A 44 -31.02 1.07 4.91
N ALA A 45 -31.00 0.37 3.78
CA ALA A 45 -30.68 -1.06 3.72
C ALA A 45 -29.18 -1.37 3.89
N VAL A 46 -28.29 -0.38 3.81
CA VAL A 46 -26.83 -0.56 4.02
C VAL A 46 -26.44 -0.35 5.49
N ALA A 47 -27.15 0.51 6.22
CA ALA A 47 -26.85 0.79 7.63
C ALA A 47 -27.34 -0.31 8.61
N GLU A 48 -28.37 -1.08 8.25
CA GLU A 48 -28.87 -2.20 9.08
C GLU A 48 -28.16 -3.55 8.80
N ARG A 49 -27.33 -3.66 7.75
CA ARG A 49 -26.50 -4.85 7.45
C ARG A 49 -25.28 -5.01 8.37
N GLY A 50 -25.07 -4.11 9.32
CA GLY A 50 -23.99 -4.18 10.30
C GLY A 50 -24.22 -5.14 11.47
N GLN A 51 -25.44 -5.66 11.67
CA GLN A 51 -25.74 -6.51 12.84
C GLN A 51 -26.81 -7.60 12.66
N ALA A 52 -27.34 -7.81 11.47
CA ALA A 52 -28.13 -9.00 11.19
C ALA A 52 -27.93 -9.45 9.75
N VAL A 53 -27.79 -10.78 9.61
CA VAL A 53 -28.16 -11.62 8.45
C VAL A 53 -27.03 -12.59 8.08
N LEU A 54 -26.94 -13.66 8.88
CA LEU A 54 -26.55 -14.99 8.44
C LEU A 54 -27.70 -15.56 7.59
N THR A 55 -27.97 -15.02 6.39
CA THR A 55 -29.01 -15.62 5.53
C THR A 55 -28.50 -16.87 4.85
N ASP A 56 -29.41 -17.83 4.87
CA ASP A 56 -29.39 -19.19 4.38
C ASP A 56 -29.39 -19.24 2.83
N ASP A 57 -28.48 -18.52 2.16
CA ASP A 57 -28.40 -18.62 0.70
C ASP A 57 -27.95 -20.03 0.31
N PRO A 58 -28.74 -20.78 -0.49
CA PRO A 58 -28.33 -22.08 -0.94
C PRO A 58 -27.07 -21.92 -1.79
N ILE A 59 -25.99 -22.60 -1.40
CA ILE A 59 -24.80 -22.68 -2.25
C ILE A 59 -25.27 -23.14 -3.64
N PRO A 60 -24.93 -22.40 -4.70
CA PRO A 60 -25.26 -22.77 -6.07
C PRO A 60 -24.83 -24.22 -6.33
N ARG A 61 -25.69 -25.01 -6.99
CA ARG A 61 -25.26 -26.33 -7.48
C ARG A 61 -24.18 -26.11 -8.54
N VAL A 62 -22.92 -26.24 -8.15
CA VAL A 62 -21.82 -26.24 -9.10
C VAL A 62 -21.69 -27.60 -9.78
N PRO A 63 -21.44 -27.65 -11.10
CA PRO A 63 -21.34 -28.91 -11.85
C PRO A 63 -20.27 -29.87 -11.31
N ASN A 64 -19.20 -29.34 -10.68
CA ASN A 64 -18.08 -30.10 -10.15
C ASN A 64 -17.65 -29.53 -8.77
N PRO A 65 -18.17 -30.05 -7.64
CA PRO A 65 -17.69 -29.63 -6.32
C PRO A 65 -16.24 -30.08 -6.08
N PRO A 66 -15.39 -29.28 -5.39
CA PRO A 66 -14.01 -29.66 -5.08
C PRO A 66 -13.94 -30.96 -4.27
N LEU A 67 -12.86 -31.72 -4.46
CA LEU A 67 -12.64 -32.99 -3.77
C LEU A 67 -12.28 -32.72 -2.29
N ALA A 68 -12.53 -33.71 -1.43
CA ALA A 68 -12.14 -33.62 -0.01
C ALA A 68 -10.63 -33.38 0.19
N SER A 69 -9.78 -33.75 -0.77
CA SER A 69 -8.34 -33.44 -0.77
C SER A 69 -8.04 -31.94 -0.83
N ASP A 70 -8.94 -31.13 -1.41
CA ASP A 70 -8.77 -29.68 -1.52
C ASP A 70 -9.02 -28.98 -0.17
N LEU A 71 -9.62 -29.67 0.81
CA LEU A 71 -9.72 -29.17 2.19
C LEU A 71 -8.35 -29.08 2.87
N ALA A 72 -7.41 -29.94 2.49
CA ALA A 72 -6.12 -30.04 3.16
C ALA A 72 -5.16 -28.89 2.85
N ALA A 73 -5.44 -28.09 1.83
CA ALA A 73 -4.63 -26.95 1.41
C ALA A 73 -5.35 -25.61 1.58
N LEU A 74 -6.45 -25.57 2.35
CA LEU A 74 -7.09 -24.31 2.73
C LEU A 74 -6.14 -23.44 3.57
N PRO A 75 -6.20 -22.10 3.41
CA PRO A 75 -5.40 -21.17 4.20
C PRO A 75 -5.58 -21.38 5.72
N GLY A 76 -4.48 -21.31 6.47
CA GLY A 76 -4.50 -21.44 7.94
C GLY A 76 -4.79 -20.13 8.67
N ASP A 77 -4.79 -20.19 10.00
CA ASP A 77 -4.80 -19.03 10.90
C ASP A 77 -3.43 -18.32 10.86
N LEU A 78 -3.39 -17.02 10.57
CA LEU A 78 -2.14 -16.25 10.55
C LEU A 78 -1.49 -16.15 11.93
N ARG A 79 -2.28 -16.22 13.00
CA ARG A 79 -1.76 -16.16 14.38
C ARG A 79 -0.81 -17.32 14.71
N ALA A 80 -0.89 -18.41 13.95
CA ALA A 80 0.04 -19.54 14.05
C ALA A 80 1.38 -19.31 13.32
N ILE A 81 1.53 -18.22 12.56
CA ILE A 81 2.73 -17.89 11.81
C ILE A 81 3.58 -16.89 12.60
N ALA A 82 4.86 -17.23 12.80
CA ALA A 82 5.80 -16.32 13.42
C ALA A 82 6.06 -15.09 12.52
N VAL A 83 5.99 -13.90 13.11
CA VAL A 83 6.39 -12.65 12.45
C VAL A 83 7.90 -12.69 12.21
N PRO A 84 8.39 -12.59 10.95
CA PRO A 84 9.81 -12.64 10.67
C PRO A 84 10.52 -11.36 11.11
N GLY A 85 11.81 -11.48 11.43
CA GLY A 85 12.65 -10.32 11.74
C GLY A 85 14.11 -10.70 12.01
N PRO A 86 15.02 -9.71 12.02
CA PRO A 86 16.43 -9.91 12.35
C PRO A 86 16.65 -10.08 13.86
N ASP A 87 17.84 -10.58 14.22
CA ASP A 87 18.39 -10.33 15.56
C ASP A 87 18.82 -8.86 15.67
N LEU A 88 18.33 -8.17 16.70
CA LEU A 88 18.58 -6.75 16.95
C LEU A 88 19.31 -6.48 18.26
N THR A 89 19.81 -7.51 18.96
CA THR A 89 20.47 -7.33 20.26
C THR A 89 21.67 -6.39 20.22
N GLU A 90 22.39 -6.26 19.10
CA GLU A 90 23.50 -5.29 18.97
C GLU A 90 23.02 -3.84 18.73
N TYR A 91 21.78 -3.65 18.29
CA TYR A 91 21.29 -2.36 17.79
C TYR A 91 20.29 -1.71 18.75
N VAL A 92 19.31 -2.48 19.24
CA VAL A 92 18.15 -1.98 19.98
C VAL A 92 18.24 -2.35 21.45
N VAL A 93 18.23 -1.33 22.31
CA VAL A 93 18.24 -1.47 23.78
C VAL A 93 16.81 -1.61 24.32
N ASP A 94 15.89 -0.82 23.77
CA ASP A 94 14.49 -0.79 24.18
C ASP A 94 13.61 -0.92 22.94
N ARG A 95 13.03 -2.11 22.76
CA ARG A 95 12.16 -2.42 21.62
C ARG A 95 10.89 -1.58 21.62
N GLN A 96 10.31 -1.28 22.78
CA GLN A 96 9.09 -0.46 22.86
C GLN A 96 9.38 1.00 22.51
N ALA A 97 10.52 1.54 22.98
CA ALA A 97 10.98 2.86 22.56
C ALA A 97 11.26 2.93 21.05
N ALA A 98 11.80 1.86 20.45
CA ALA A 98 12.04 1.76 19.01
C ALA A 98 10.72 1.68 18.20
N ILE A 99 9.72 0.93 18.68
CA ILE A 99 8.38 0.88 18.08
C ILE A 99 7.70 2.26 18.17
N ALA A 100 7.76 2.93 19.32
CA ALA A 100 7.23 4.28 19.47
C ALA A 100 7.94 5.29 18.55
N LEU A 101 9.26 5.19 18.42
CA LEU A 101 10.03 5.98 17.44
C LEU A 101 9.57 5.70 16.01
N GLY A 102 9.38 4.43 15.65
CA GLY A 102 8.90 4.02 14.33
C GLY A 102 7.52 4.58 14.01
N LYS A 103 6.55 4.42 14.92
CA LYS A 103 5.20 4.98 14.77
C LYS A 103 5.25 6.50 14.66
N ALA A 104 6.06 7.17 15.48
CA ALA A 104 6.21 8.62 15.39
C ALA A 104 6.80 9.04 14.03
N LEU A 105 7.86 8.40 13.53
CA LEU A 105 8.46 8.72 12.23
C LEU A 105 7.53 8.44 11.05
N PHE A 106 6.82 7.31 11.08
CA PHE A 106 5.89 6.91 10.01
C PHE A 106 4.77 7.93 9.81
N TRP A 107 4.27 8.50 10.92
CA TRP A 107 3.15 9.42 10.91
C TRP A 107 3.55 10.90 10.84
N ASP A 108 4.80 11.29 11.10
CA ASP A 108 5.16 12.72 11.22
C ASP A 108 5.30 13.43 9.87
N MET A 109 4.43 14.41 9.63
CA MET A 109 4.44 15.26 8.42
C MET A 109 5.74 16.07 8.31
N GLN A 110 6.45 16.27 9.42
CA GLN A 110 7.75 16.93 9.44
C GLN A 110 8.88 16.07 8.85
N VAL A 111 8.60 14.86 8.35
CA VAL A 111 9.60 13.99 7.68
C VAL A 111 9.72 14.33 6.19
N GLY A 112 8.61 14.60 5.49
CA GLY A 112 8.63 15.07 4.10
C GLY A 112 9.26 16.44 3.94
N SER A 113 9.85 16.72 2.78
CA SER A 113 10.61 17.97 2.53
C SER A 113 9.74 19.22 2.50
N ASP A 114 8.45 19.07 2.17
CA ASP A 114 7.44 20.13 2.23
C ASP A 114 6.86 20.32 3.65
N GLY A 115 7.21 19.43 4.60
CA GLY A 115 6.65 19.42 5.95
C GLY A 115 5.18 19.00 6.01
N ILE A 116 4.64 18.44 4.93
CA ILE A 116 3.26 17.96 4.78
C ILE A 116 3.24 16.45 4.60
N GLN A 117 4.13 15.91 3.74
CA GLN A 117 4.11 14.50 3.41
C GLN A 117 4.72 13.64 4.55
N ALA A 118 3.98 12.63 4.99
CA ALA A 118 4.46 11.54 5.85
C ALA A 118 4.33 10.21 5.12
N CYS A 119 4.92 9.12 5.65
CA CYS A 119 4.64 7.77 5.14
C CYS A 119 3.12 7.51 5.22
N ALA A 120 2.52 7.89 6.35
CA ALA A 120 1.09 7.77 6.56
C ALA A 120 0.23 8.58 5.57
N SER A 121 0.73 9.63 4.91
CA SER A 121 -0.07 10.41 3.94
C SER A 121 -0.53 9.56 2.75
N CYS A 122 0.23 8.52 2.39
CA CYS A 122 -0.12 7.54 1.36
C CYS A 122 -0.71 6.24 1.95
N HIS A 123 -0.57 6.01 3.26
CA HIS A 123 -0.86 4.72 3.90
C HIS A 123 -1.84 4.82 5.08
N PHE A 124 -2.63 5.90 5.19
CA PHE A 124 -3.45 6.18 6.38
C PHE A 124 -4.69 5.30 6.52
N ARG A 125 -5.20 4.71 5.42
CA ARG A 125 -6.44 3.93 5.44
C ARG A 125 -6.18 2.48 5.10
N ALA A 126 -6.26 1.61 6.12
CA ALA A 126 -5.91 0.20 6.00
C ALA A 126 -4.51 -0.03 5.38
N GLY A 127 -3.60 0.93 5.57
CA GLY A 127 -2.25 0.90 5.00
C GLY A 127 -2.17 1.31 3.53
N ALA A 128 -3.26 1.73 2.88
CA ALA A 128 -3.32 2.10 1.46
C ALA A 128 -3.87 3.53 1.28
N ASP A 129 -3.99 3.96 0.01
CA ASP A 129 -4.48 5.28 -0.36
C ASP A 129 -5.85 5.22 -1.05
N PRO A 130 -6.91 5.71 -0.40
CA PRO A 130 -8.27 5.70 -0.94
C PRO A 130 -8.64 7.00 -1.66
N ARG A 131 -7.73 7.98 -1.74
CA ARG A 131 -8.03 9.30 -2.29
C ARG A 131 -8.47 9.14 -3.75
N SER A 132 -9.29 10.07 -4.23
CA SER A 132 -9.80 10.05 -5.60
C SER A 132 -9.37 11.25 -6.43
N LYS A 133 -8.82 12.31 -5.81
CA LYS A 133 -8.42 13.53 -6.48
C LYS A 133 -6.91 13.67 -6.56
N ASN A 134 -6.41 14.04 -7.74
CA ASN A 134 -4.99 14.09 -8.06
C ASN A 134 -4.30 12.75 -7.77
N GLN A 135 -4.78 11.68 -8.40
CA GLN A 135 -4.27 10.32 -8.19
C GLN A 135 -3.81 9.66 -9.50
N MET A 136 -3.75 10.41 -10.60
CA MET A 136 -3.35 9.90 -11.91
C MET A 136 -1.86 10.14 -12.16
N SER A 137 -1.18 9.13 -12.69
CA SER A 137 0.20 9.18 -13.17
C SER A 137 0.25 8.60 -14.59
N PRO A 138 1.02 9.17 -15.54
CA PRO A 138 1.09 8.67 -16.93
C PRO A 138 1.86 7.33 -17.06
N GLY A 139 2.44 6.82 -15.96
CA GLY A 139 2.57 5.37 -15.76
C GLY A 139 3.69 4.60 -16.50
N LEU A 140 4.32 5.12 -17.56
CA LEU A 140 5.39 4.34 -18.23
C LEU A 140 6.70 4.30 -17.41
N ARG A 141 7.13 3.09 -17.05
CA ARG A 141 8.43 2.81 -16.41
C ARG A 141 9.42 2.06 -17.31
N HIS A 142 9.04 1.71 -18.54
CA HIS A 142 9.92 1.03 -19.50
C HIS A 142 10.65 1.97 -20.47
N TRP A 143 10.13 3.19 -20.69
CA TRP A 143 10.65 4.11 -21.69
C TRP A 143 11.81 4.97 -21.13
N PRO A 144 12.90 5.21 -21.88
CA PRO A 144 14.03 6.03 -21.41
C PRO A 144 13.68 7.52 -21.27
N GLU A 145 12.62 7.96 -21.96
CA GLU A 145 12.03 9.29 -21.79
C GLU A 145 10.78 9.18 -20.90
N ALA A 146 10.50 10.21 -20.10
CA ALA A 146 9.31 10.22 -19.26
C ALA A 146 8.05 10.25 -20.14
N ASP A 147 7.07 9.40 -19.82
CA ASP A 147 5.72 9.61 -20.33
C ASP A 147 5.10 10.81 -19.64
N LEU A 148 4.57 11.72 -20.46
CA LEU A 148 3.94 12.95 -20.04
C LEU A 148 2.48 13.01 -20.49
N GLU A 149 2.00 12.01 -21.23
CA GLU A 149 0.65 11.95 -21.77
C GLU A 149 -0.28 11.26 -20.79
N PHE A 150 -1.31 11.97 -20.35
CA PHE A 150 -2.36 11.45 -19.50
C PHE A 150 -3.56 11.06 -20.36
N THR A 151 -3.98 9.80 -20.33
CA THR A 151 -4.99 9.27 -21.26
C THR A 151 -6.40 9.20 -20.65
N THR A 152 -6.52 8.75 -19.40
CA THR A 152 -7.79 8.60 -18.67
C THR A 152 -8.18 9.89 -17.94
N GLY A 153 -7.20 10.64 -17.45
CA GLY A 153 -7.43 11.91 -16.76
C GLY A 153 -6.12 12.61 -16.39
N GLY A 154 -6.12 13.93 -16.30
CA GLY A 154 -4.91 14.72 -16.07
C GLY A 154 -4.52 14.91 -14.61
N PRO A 155 -3.48 15.72 -14.36
CA PRO A 155 -3.19 16.25 -13.03
C PRO A 155 -4.43 16.85 -12.39
N ASN A 156 -4.61 16.68 -11.09
CA ASN A 156 -5.75 17.17 -10.30
C ASN A 156 -7.16 16.67 -10.70
N SER A 157 -7.27 15.71 -11.63
CA SER A 157 -8.55 15.05 -11.95
C SER A 157 -9.14 14.31 -10.73
N LYS A 158 -10.47 14.20 -10.69
CA LYS A 158 -11.22 13.46 -9.65
C LYS A 158 -11.80 12.19 -10.25
N LEU A 159 -11.26 11.05 -9.83
CA LEU A 159 -11.69 9.72 -10.23
C LEU A 159 -13.17 9.48 -9.95
N GLN A 160 -13.86 8.91 -10.93
CA GLN A 160 -15.25 8.51 -10.92
C GLN A 160 -15.38 6.98 -11.01
N PRO A 161 -16.49 6.39 -10.54
CA PRO A 161 -16.76 4.97 -10.76
C PRO A 161 -16.73 4.57 -12.24
N SER A 162 -17.12 5.48 -13.14
CA SER A 162 -17.11 5.29 -14.59
C SER A 162 -15.73 5.28 -15.23
N ASP A 163 -14.66 5.57 -14.47
CA ASP A 163 -13.29 5.50 -14.99
C ASP A 163 -12.75 4.06 -14.94
N PHE A 164 -13.42 3.18 -14.18
CA PHE A 164 -12.98 1.81 -13.94
C PHE A 164 -13.75 0.79 -14.80
N PRO A 165 -13.15 -0.39 -15.09
CA PRO A 165 -11.71 -0.60 -14.99
C PRO A 165 -10.96 0.34 -15.94
N LEU A 166 -9.73 0.73 -15.59
CA LEU A 166 -8.95 1.70 -16.36
C LEU A 166 -8.76 1.21 -17.80
N SER A 167 -8.44 -0.06 -17.97
CA SER A 167 -8.36 -0.73 -19.28
C SER A 167 -9.56 -1.64 -19.52
N ARG A 168 -10.40 -1.33 -20.51
CA ARG A 168 -11.56 -2.16 -20.90
C ARG A 168 -11.24 -3.04 -22.10
N LEU A 169 -12.07 -4.07 -22.27
CA LEU A 169 -12.05 -4.93 -23.45
C LEU A 169 -13.13 -4.48 -24.43
N ALA A 170 -12.77 -4.38 -25.71
CA ALA A 170 -13.70 -4.07 -26.80
C ALA A 170 -14.83 -5.12 -26.89
N VAL A 171 -14.55 -6.36 -26.48
CA VAL A 171 -15.55 -7.42 -26.30
C VAL A 171 -15.44 -7.94 -24.86
N PRO A 172 -16.48 -7.75 -24.02
CA PRO A 172 -16.47 -8.21 -22.63
C PRO A 172 -16.10 -9.69 -22.50
N GLY A 173 -15.17 -10.01 -21.61
CA GLY A 173 -14.68 -11.37 -21.36
C GLY A 173 -13.70 -11.93 -22.39
N VAL A 174 -13.47 -11.25 -23.53
CA VAL A 174 -12.52 -11.69 -24.56
C VAL A 174 -11.18 -10.95 -24.38
N ARG A 175 -10.21 -11.60 -23.75
CA ARG A 175 -8.85 -11.06 -23.60
C ARG A 175 -8.15 -10.82 -24.94
N GLY A 176 -7.22 -9.88 -24.97
CA GLY A 176 -6.43 -9.52 -26.16
C GLY A 176 -7.10 -8.49 -27.08
N ALA A 177 -8.34 -8.10 -26.79
CA ALA A 177 -9.04 -7.04 -27.49
C ALA A 177 -9.23 -5.84 -26.56
N LEU A 178 -8.14 -5.14 -26.20
CA LEU A 178 -8.24 -3.88 -25.46
C LEU A 178 -9.08 -2.88 -26.27
N ASP A 179 -9.99 -2.18 -25.61
CA ASP A 179 -10.75 -1.09 -26.23
C ASP A 179 -9.84 0.13 -26.38
N PRO A 180 -9.49 0.55 -27.61
CA PRO A 180 -8.56 1.67 -27.83
C PRO A 180 -9.04 3.00 -27.23
N SER A 181 -10.34 3.16 -26.95
CA SER A 181 -10.88 4.36 -26.31
C SER A 181 -10.62 4.43 -24.80
N THR A 182 -10.16 3.32 -24.22
CA THR A 182 -9.88 3.18 -22.77
C THR A 182 -8.52 2.55 -22.51
N ASP A 183 -7.77 2.21 -23.56
CA ASP A 183 -6.44 1.63 -23.44
C ASP A 183 -5.49 2.71 -22.96
N SER A 184 -5.28 2.72 -21.64
CA SER A 184 -4.45 3.68 -20.94
C SER A 184 -3.38 2.94 -20.15
N ASN A 185 -2.15 3.45 -20.26
CA ASN A 185 -1.02 3.10 -19.41
C ASN A 185 -1.00 3.89 -18.09
N ASP A 186 -1.96 4.79 -17.89
CA ASP A 186 -2.07 5.57 -16.67
C ASP A 186 -2.22 4.67 -15.45
N VAL A 187 -1.73 5.17 -14.34
CA VAL A 187 -1.74 4.52 -13.04
C VAL A 187 -2.52 5.37 -12.05
N VAL A 188 -3.41 4.73 -11.28
CA VAL A 188 -4.02 5.30 -10.09
C VAL A 188 -3.15 5.04 -8.87
N SER A 189 -2.61 6.09 -8.27
CA SER A 189 -1.74 6.01 -7.09
C SER A 189 -1.77 7.29 -6.23
N SER A 190 -0.97 7.27 -5.17
CA SER A 190 -0.79 8.35 -4.23
C SER A 190 -0.05 9.55 -4.81
N GLN A 191 -0.58 10.73 -4.51
CA GLN A 191 0.17 11.97 -4.62
C GLN A 191 1.19 12.12 -3.49
N GLY A 192 2.41 12.50 -3.86
CA GLY A 192 3.51 12.88 -2.99
C GLY A 192 3.70 14.40 -2.95
N VAL A 193 4.93 14.85 -3.14
CA VAL A 193 5.30 16.28 -3.12
C VAL A 193 5.08 16.96 -4.48
N HIS A 194 5.04 18.29 -4.47
CA HIS A 194 5.21 19.09 -5.68
C HIS A 194 6.63 18.94 -6.26
N HIS A 195 6.85 19.36 -7.50
CA HIS A 195 8.20 19.65 -7.98
C HIS A 195 8.77 20.87 -7.24
N LEU A 196 9.54 20.63 -6.17
CA LEU A 196 10.06 21.67 -5.27
C LEU A 196 11.30 22.40 -5.84
N ARG A 197 11.28 22.77 -7.13
CA ARG A 197 12.25 23.70 -7.73
C ARG A 197 11.55 24.97 -8.16
N ARG A 198 12.04 26.10 -7.64
CA ARG A 198 11.41 27.39 -7.82
C ARG A 198 11.52 27.87 -9.27
N GLY A 199 10.38 28.21 -9.88
CA GLY A 199 10.32 28.78 -11.23
C GLY A 199 10.54 27.77 -12.36
N GLU A 200 10.61 26.48 -12.04
CA GLU A 200 10.66 25.39 -13.01
C GLU A 200 9.30 24.70 -13.06
N LEU A 201 8.76 24.49 -14.27
CA LEU A 201 7.61 23.59 -14.43
C LEU A 201 8.06 22.15 -14.19
N ASP A 202 7.12 21.34 -13.70
CA ASP A 202 7.41 19.94 -13.46
C ASP A 202 7.83 19.22 -14.76
N PRO A 203 9.06 18.68 -14.84
CA PRO A 203 9.52 17.98 -16.04
C PRO A 203 8.75 16.67 -16.32
N LEU A 204 7.93 16.20 -15.37
CA LEU A 204 7.08 15.01 -15.48
C LEU A 204 5.62 15.36 -15.80
N GLY A 205 5.32 16.60 -16.19
CA GLY A 205 4.00 16.99 -16.67
C GLY A 205 2.93 17.18 -15.59
N PHE A 206 3.29 17.10 -14.30
CA PHE A 206 2.39 17.42 -13.18
C PHE A 206 2.21 18.93 -12.99
N SER A 207 1.61 19.57 -13.99
CA SER A 207 1.30 21.00 -13.98
C SER A 207 0.03 21.28 -14.76
N ILE A 208 -0.71 22.29 -14.33
CA ILE A 208 -1.83 22.84 -15.07
C ILE A 208 -1.46 24.29 -15.42
N TRP A 209 -1.32 24.55 -16.71
CA TRP A 209 -0.74 25.80 -17.24
C TRP A 209 0.67 26.07 -16.70
N PHE A 210 0.83 27.05 -15.82
CA PHE A 210 2.10 27.48 -15.26
C PHE A 210 2.26 27.15 -13.78
N THR A 211 1.35 26.31 -13.24
CA THR A 211 1.29 25.97 -11.82
C THR A 211 1.50 24.48 -11.65
N ASN A 212 2.49 24.12 -10.85
CA ASN A 212 2.82 22.73 -10.57
C ASN A 212 1.80 22.13 -9.59
N THR A 213 1.27 20.96 -9.90
CA THR A 213 0.48 20.14 -8.98
C THR A 213 1.38 19.14 -8.28
N ARG A 214 0.90 18.51 -7.19
CA ARG A 214 1.59 17.36 -6.58
C ARG A 214 1.79 16.22 -7.59
N ARG A 215 2.98 15.64 -7.57
CA ARG A 215 3.37 14.46 -8.35
C ARG A 215 2.65 13.22 -7.84
N VAL A 216 2.41 12.26 -8.74
CA VAL A 216 1.75 10.98 -8.43
C VAL A 216 2.67 9.82 -8.80
N GLU A 217 2.79 8.86 -7.89
CA GLU A 217 3.62 7.67 -8.07
C GLU A 217 3.20 6.82 -9.28
N PRO A 218 4.13 6.34 -10.12
CA PRO A 218 3.79 5.50 -11.27
C PRO A 218 3.52 4.02 -10.94
N ARG A 219 3.09 3.72 -9.71
CA ARG A 219 2.51 2.43 -9.29
C ARG A 219 1.56 2.67 -8.13
N ASN A 220 0.42 1.99 -8.10
CA ASN A 220 -0.55 2.02 -7.01
C ASN A 220 0.10 1.72 -5.66
N THR A 221 -0.37 2.37 -4.60
CA THR A 221 0.17 2.27 -3.24
C THR A 221 -0.34 1.02 -2.53
N PRO A 222 0.52 0.00 -2.27
CA PRO A 222 0.09 -1.22 -1.60
C PRO A 222 -0.12 -1.00 -0.09
N SER A 223 -0.86 -1.90 0.55
CA SER A 223 -1.02 -1.90 2.01
C SER A 223 0.30 -2.19 2.74
N VAL A 224 0.59 -1.42 3.81
CA VAL A 224 1.68 -1.72 4.76
C VAL A 224 1.29 -2.77 5.82
N ILE A 225 0.01 -3.11 5.95
CA ILE A 225 -0.45 -4.13 6.91
C ILE A 225 -0.02 -5.52 6.43
N ASN A 226 0.52 -6.33 7.34
CA ASN A 226 1.17 -7.62 7.06
C ASN A 226 2.39 -7.54 6.13
N ALA A 227 2.87 -6.35 5.75
CA ALA A 227 4.02 -6.22 4.85
C ALA A 227 5.29 -6.85 5.43
N VAL A 228 5.38 -6.99 6.75
CA VAL A 228 6.46 -7.70 7.45
C VAL A 228 6.68 -9.13 6.96
N PHE A 229 5.64 -9.79 6.44
CA PHE A 229 5.79 -11.15 5.91
C PHE A 229 6.46 -11.20 4.54
N ASN A 230 6.55 -10.09 3.79
CA ASN A 230 7.15 -10.08 2.46
C ASN A 230 8.68 -10.23 2.51
N HIS A 231 9.25 -11.09 1.68
CA HIS A 231 10.70 -11.25 1.58
C HIS A 231 11.40 -10.04 0.93
N ARG A 232 10.78 -9.42 -0.08
CA ARG A 232 11.21 -8.14 -0.68
C ARG A 232 10.02 -7.20 -0.73
N GLN A 233 10.26 -5.89 -0.65
CA GLN A 233 9.20 -4.88 -0.72
C GLN A 233 9.19 -4.16 -2.07
N PHE A 234 8.16 -3.32 -2.25
CA PHE A 234 7.71 -2.76 -3.53
C PHE A 234 7.16 -3.81 -4.50
N TRP A 235 6.39 -3.35 -5.49
CA TRP A 235 5.83 -4.20 -6.54
C TRP A 235 6.90 -4.91 -7.39
N ASP A 236 8.04 -4.27 -7.63
CA ASP A 236 9.17 -4.84 -8.40
C ASP A 236 10.20 -5.58 -7.53
N GLY A 237 10.05 -5.56 -6.21
CA GLY A 237 11.00 -6.19 -5.30
C GLY A 237 12.32 -5.45 -5.14
N ARG A 238 12.44 -4.17 -5.54
CA ARG A 238 13.72 -3.43 -5.49
C ARG A 238 14.28 -3.21 -4.09
N ALA A 239 13.45 -3.32 -3.06
CA ALA A 239 13.90 -3.26 -1.65
C ALA A 239 14.27 -4.65 -1.15
N GLU A 240 15.56 -4.85 -0.88
CA GLU A 240 16.17 -6.14 -0.58
C GLU A 240 15.88 -6.69 0.82
N ASN A 241 15.84 -8.01 0.95
CA ASN A 241 15.60 -8.70 2.22
C ASN A 241 16.67 -8.42 3.30
N VAL A 242 17.89 -8.12 2.86
CA VAL A 242 19.02 -7.86 3.75
C VAL A 242 19.29 -6.36 3.77
N PHE A 243 18.95 -5.71 4.89
CA PHE A 243 19.19 -4.27 5.05
C PHE A 243 20.65 -4.00 5.43
N ASN A 244 21.28 -3.04 4.75
CA ASN A 244 22.68 -2.67 4.94
C ASN A 244 22.87 -1.45 5.86
N GLY A 245 21.80 -0.91 6.45
CA GLY A 245 21.83 0.26 7.32
C GLY A 245 21.77 1.61 6.61
N VAL A 246 21.79 1.64 5.27
CA VAL A 246 21.98 2.86 4.48
C VAL A 246 20.89 3.05 3.42
N ASN A 247 20.57 2.03 2.64
CA ASN A 247 19.70 2.16 1.47
C ASN A 247 18.87 0.90 1.18
N HIS A 248 17.95 1.02 0.23
CA HIS A 248 17.00 -0.04 -0.13
C HIS A 248 17.62 -1.17 -0.95
N GLN A 249 18.75 -0.91 -1.64
CA GLN A 249 19.48 -1.92 -2.39
C GLN A 249 20.11 -2.97 -1.46
N GLY A 250 20.23 -2.68 -0.17
CA GLY A 250 20.62 -3.67 0.84
C GLY A 250 21.93 -4.38 0.49
N ALA A 251 21.95 -5.71 0.56
CA ALA A 251 23.13 -6.51 0.24
C ALA A 251 23.67 -6.37 -1.20
N ARG A 252 22.93 -5.74 -2.12
CA ARG A 252 23.46 -5.45 -3.48
C ARG A 252 24.48 -4.32 -3.46
N ASP A 253 24.36 -3.37 -2.53
CA ASP A 253 25.33 -2.31 -2.34
C ASP A 253 26.45 -2.75 -1.38
N GLN A 254 27.56 -3.20 -1.96
CA GLN A 254 28.76 -3.62 -1.23
C GLN A 254 29.56 -2.44 -0.65
N GLY A 255 29.24 -1.21 -1.06
CA GLY A 255 29.88 0.03 -0.60
C GLY A 255 29.22 0.64 0.64
N ALA A 256 28.00 0.24 0.97
CA ALA A 256 27.26 0.78 2.11
C ALA A 256 28.00 0.57 3.45
N ARG A 257 28.22 1.65 4.20
CA ARG A 257 28.86 1.63 5.52
C ARG A 257 28.13 2.52 6.50
N VAL A 258 27.91 1.99 7.70
CA VAL A 258 27.50 2.74 8.88
C VAL A 258 28.72 2.99 9.77
N ALA A 259 28.65 3.95 10.68
CA ALA A 259 29.74 4.25 11.60
C ALA A 259 29.46 3.68 13.00
N ARG A 260 30.43 3.00 13.62
CA ARG A 260 30.30 2.40 14.96
C ARG A 260 31.40 2.93 15.87
N ALA A 261 31.03 3.33 17.08
CA ALA A 261 31.93 3.86 18.10
C ALA A 261 31.87 2.99 19.37
N ASP A 262 32.57 1.85 19.35
CA ASP A 262 32.73 1.02 20.56
C ASP A 262 33.56 1.78 21.63
N ASP A 263 34.56 2.53 21.17
CA ASP A 263 35.16 3.65 21.88
C ASP A 263 34.68 4.97 21.24
N ARG A 264 34.17 5.89 22.07
CA ARG A 264 33.67 7.20 21.62
C ARG A 264 34.75 8.04 20.93
N ALA A 265 36.03 7.81 21.22
CA ALA A 265 37.14 8.54 20.62
C ALA A 265 37.67 7.91 19.32
N ALA A 266 37.28 6.67 19.01
CA ALA A 266 37.78 5.90 17.87
C ALA A 266 36.63 5.22 17.10
N PRO A 267 35.72 6.00 16.47
CA PRO A 267 34.73 5.42 15.58
C PRO A 267 35.36 4.79 14.35
N ALA A 268 34.70 3.78 13.79
CA ALA A 268 35.11 3.09 12.57
C ALA A 268 33.90 2.86 11.66
N LEU A 269 34.15 2.81 10.34
CA LEU A 269 33.15 2.38 9.38
C LEU A 269 33.04 0.86 9.38
N VAL A 270 31.81 0.36 9.42
CA VAL A 270 31.51 -1.08 9.38
C VAL A 270 30.43 -1.36 8.35
N ALA A 271 30.52 -2.54 7.72
CA ALA A 271 29.44 -3.09 6.93
C ALA A 271 28.51 -3.88 7.86
N ILE A 272 27.20 -3.76 7.64
CA ILE A 272 26.19 -4.54 8.35
C ILE A 272 25.26 -5.21 7.33
N GLY A 273 24.60 -6.29 7.76
CA GLY A 273 23.60 -6.98 6.95
C GLY A 273 22.56 -7.63 7.86
N LEU A 274 21.35 -7.08 7.85
CA LEU A 274 20.24 -7.54 8.68
C LEU A 274 19.25 -8.31 7.82
N VAL A 275 19.21 -9.64 7.97
CA VAL A 275 18.32 -10.53 7.23
C VAL A 275 16.89 -10.39 7.73
N ASN A 276 15.89 -10.54 6.84
CA ASN A 276 14.47 -10.31 7.15
C ASN A 276 14.19 -8.85 7.52
N SER A 277 14.87 -7.93 6.82
CA SER A 277 14.75 -6.49 6.99
C SER A 277 14.38 -5.75 5.71
N SER A 278 13.58 -6.38 4.87
CA SER A 278 13.04 -5.77 3.65
C SER A 278 12.24 -4.48 3.92
N LEU A 279 11.55 -4.40 5.07
CA LEU A 279 10.86 -3.18 5.51
C LEU A 279 11.85 -2.06 5.85
N ALA A 280 12.95 -2.33 6.55
CA ALA A 280 13.95 -1.30 6.81
C ALA A 280 14.63 -0.82 5.52
N SER A 281 14.91 -1.73 4.58
CA SER A 281 15.36 -1.39 3.23
C SER A 281 14.35 -0.48 2.53
N GLN A 282 13.06 -0.82 2.56
CA GLN A 282 12.01 -0.04 1.91
C GLN A 282 11.82 1.35 2.53
N ALA A 283 11.77 1.43 3.86
CA ALA A 283 11.40 2.63 4.59
C ALA A 283 12.32 3.84 4.28
N VAL A 284 13.58 3.59 3.93
CA VAL A 284 14.55 4.66 3.65
C VAL A 284 14.49 5.20 2.22
N ALA A 285 13.82 4.51 1.29
CA ALA A 285 13.75 4.93 -0.12
C ALA A 285 12.81 6.13 -0.36
N PRO A 286 11.56 6.15 0.13
CA PRO A 286 10.64 7.27 -0.11
C PRO A 286 11.16 8.62 0.38
N LEU A 287 11.99 8.61 1.44
CA LEU A 287 12.61 9.81 2.01
C LEU A 287 13.47 10.60 1.02
N LEU A 288 13.95 9.95 -0.04
CA LEU A 288 14.82 10.53 -1.06
C LEU A 288 14.15 10.60 -2.44
N SER A 289 12.93 10.10 -2.58
CA SER A 289 12.16 10.15 -3.83
C SER A 289 11.52 11.52 -4.00
N ASP A 290 11.78 12.17 -5.13
CA ASP A 290 11.20 13.46 -5.49
C ASP A 290 9.83 13.37 -6.17
N LEU A 291 9.31 12.15 -6.28
CA LEU A 291 7.90 11.86 -6.52
C LEU A 291 7.14 11.72 -5.18
N GLU A 292 7.78 11.18 -4.15
CA GLU A 292 7.12 10.80 -2.88
C GLU A 292 7.23 11.88 -1.80
N MET A 293 8.42 12.06 -1.21
CA MET A 293 8.57 12.84 0.03
C MET A 293 9.70 13.89 -0.03
N ALA A 294 10.47 13.96 -1.11
CA ALA A 294 11.74 14.68 -1.14
C ALA A 294 11.76 15.83 -2.15
N ALA A 295 12.51 16.89 -1.87
CA ALA A 295 12.89 17.82 -2.93
C ALA A 295 13.92 17.15 -3.86
N PRO A 296 13.99 17.49 -5.16
CA PRO A 296 14.99 16.94 -6.06
C PRO A 296 16.42 17.11 -5.52
N GLY A 297 17.18 16.01 -5.46
CA GLY A 297 18.57 16.00 -4.94
C GLY A 297 18.70 15.95 -3.42
N THR A 298 17.61 15.78 -2.67
CA THR A 298 17.67 15.58 -1.21
C THR A 298 18.53 14.37 -0.87
N ARG A 299 19.45 14.53 0.09
CA ARG A 299 20.24 13.42 0.63
C ARG A 299 19.76 13.07 2.03
N MET A 300 20.04 11.83 2.46
CA MET A 300 19.68 11.35 3.80
C MET A 300 20.19 12.25 4.92
N VAL A 301 21.38 12.84 4.74
CA VAL A 301 21.96 13.80 5.69
C VAL A 301 21.12 15.06 5.88
N ASP A 302 20.47 15.54 4.82
CA ASP A 302 19.63 16.73 4.85
C ASP A 302 18.34 16.43 5.62
N VAL A 303 17.77 15.23 5.43
CA VAL A 303 16.65 14.71 6.24
C VAL A 303 17.06 14.58 7.71
N ALA A 304 18.20 13.95 8.00
CA ALA A 304 18.70 13.72 9.35
C ALA A 304 18.88 15.03 10.14
N ARG A 305 19.49 16.05 9.52
CA ARG A 305 19.73 17.36 10.16
C ARG A 305 18.43 18.04 10.60
N ARG A 306 17.36 17.91 9.81
CA ARG A 306 16.05 18.46 10.09
C ARG A 306 15.29 17.63 11.13
N VAL A 307 15.13 16.33 10.87
CA VAL A 307 14.27 15.46 11.68
C VAL A 307 14.83 15.26 13.08
N LEU A 308 16.14 15.03 13.25
CA LEU A 308 16.72 14.72 14.57
C LEU A 308 16.50 15.81 15.62
N ARG A 309 16.37 17.08 15.20
CA ARG A 309 16.16 18.24 16.07
C ARG A 309 14.68 18.53 16.30
N ALA A 310 13.80 18.04 15.44
CA ALA A 310 12.37 18.28 15.53
C ALA A 310 11.77 17.57 16.75
N ARG A 311 10.81 18.22 17.39
CA ARG A 311 9.94 17.56 18.36
C ARG A 311 9.03 16.59 17.59
N PRO A 312 8.97 15.30 17.98
CA PRO A 312 8.14 14.32 17.29
C PRO A 312 6.66 14.70 17.28
N LEU A 313 6.03 14.59 16.10
CA LEU A 313 4.63 14.85 15.83
C LEU A 313 4.18 16.27 16.23
N ALA A 314 5.08 17.27 16.21
CA ALA A 314 4.80 18.62 16.71
C ALA A 314 3.62 19.31 15.99
N ARG A 315 3.26 18.85 14.80
CA ARG A 315 2.13 19.36 14.00
C ARG A 315 0.82 18.60 14.23
N GLN A 316 0.81 17.53 15.03
CA GLN A 316 -0.28 16.57 15.09
C GLN A 316 -0.72 16.31 16.53
N LEU A 317 -2.02 16.02 16.71
CA LEU A 317 -2.55 15.49 17.96
C LEU A 317 -2.26 13.99 18.05
N VAL A 318 -1.97 13.52 19.27
CA VAL A 318 -1.82 12.11 19.60
C VAL A 318 -2.72 11.83 20.78
N ARG A 319 -3.62 10.84 20.71
CA ARG A 319 -4.50 10.57 21.84
C ARG A 319 -3.73 9.97 23.02
N ARG A 320 -4.22 10.19 24.25
CA ARG A 320 -3.61 9.63 25.47
C ARG A 320 -3.76 8.10 25.56
N ASP A 321 -4.76 7.57 24.89
CA ASP A 321 -5.04 6.13 24.76
C ASP A 321 -4.51 5.52 23.45
N ASP A 322 -3.60 6.21 22.73
CA ASP A 322 -2.83 5.58 21.63
C ASP A 322 -1.98 4.43 22.18
N SER A 323 -1.98 3.30 21.47
CA SER A 323 -1.40 2.04 21.94
C SER A 323 0.12 2.05 22.11
N ALA A 324 0.84 2.88 21.35
CA ALA A 324 2.31 2.94 21.38
C ALA A 324 2.84 4.31 21.80
N LEU A 325 2.08 5.38 21.58
CA LEU A 325 2.47 6.76 21.84
C LEU A 325 1.72 7.39 23.01
N GLY A 326 0.69 6.74 23.57
CA GLY A 326 -0.16 7.31 24.61
C GLY A 326 0.61 7.83 25.82
N ALA A 327 1.61 7.08 26.29
CA ALA A 327 2.48 7.49 27.41
C ALA A 327 3.37 8.70 27.11
N LEU A 328 3.62 9.00 25.83
CA LEU A 328 4.41 10.14 25.37
C LEU A 328 3.53 11.31 24.91
N SER A 329 2.21 11.12 24.80
CA SER A 329 1.29 12.14 24.30
C SER A 329 1.31 13.40 25.16
N ARG A 330 1.24 14.56 24.50
CA ARG A 330 1.03 15.86 25.16
C ARG A 330 -0.44 16.32 25.14
N ALA A 331 -1.36 15.46 24.69
CA ALA A 331 -2.76 15.84 24.52
C ALA A 331 -3.32 16.55 25.78
N PRO A 332 -4.03 17.68 25.60
CA PRO A 332 -4.56 18.19 24.33
C PRO A 332 -3.57 19.01 23.47
N LEU A 333 -2.30 19.17 23.87
CA LEU A 333 -1.28 19.80 23.05
C LEU A 333 -0.75 18.84 21.96
N ARG A 334 -0.30 19.42 20.84
CA ARG A 334 0.32 18.67 19.74
C ARG A 334 1.71 18.11 20.11
N GLY A 335 2.06 16.99 19.47
CA GLY A 335 3.33 16.30 19.59
C GLY A 335 3.55 15.51 20.86
N LEU A 336 4.75 14.95 20.97
CA LEU A 336 5.17 14.10 22.08
C LEU A 336 5.96 14.88 23.15
N SER A 337 5.95 14.38 24.37
CA SER A 337 6.59 14.97 25.56
C SER A 337 8.12 14.98 25.44
N THR A 338 8.69 14.01 24.72
CA THR A 338 10.10 13.98 24.33
C THR A 338 10.49 15.24 23.53
N PRO A 339 11.66 15.85 23.81
CA PRO A 339 12.03 17.11 23.18
C PRO A 339 12.44 16.98 21.71
N SER A 340 12.95 15.82 21.29
CA SER A 340 13.44 15.60 19.93
C SER A 340 13.47 14.12 19.52
N TYR A 341 13.60 13.85 18.22
CA TYR A 341 13.88 12.51 17.70
C TYR A 341 15.24 11.97 18.13
N ALA A 342 16.28 12.82 18.25
CA ALA A 342 17.56 12.40 18.81
C ALA A 342 17.43 11.83 20.23
N ALA A 343 16.55 12.40 21.06
CA ALA A 343 16.26 11.87 22.39
C ALA A 343 15.53 10.51 22.35
N MET A 344 14.65 10.29 21.37
CA MET A 344 14.01 8.98 21.18
C MET A 344 15.01 7.92 20.71
N ILE A 345 15.91 8.26 19.77
CA ILE A 345 16.99 7.38 19.32
C ILE A 345 17.91 7.00 20.49
N GLY A 346 18.28 7.97 21.32
CA GLY A 346 19.12 7.72 22.50
C GLY A 346 18.51 6.79 23.54
N ARG A 347 17.17 6.64 23.56
CA ARG A 347 16.46 5.66 24.39
C ARG A 347 16.34 4.30 23.71
N ALA A 348 16.12 4.28 22.39
CA ALA A 348 15.83 3.07 21.64
C ALA A 348 17.09 2.25 21.29
N PHE A 349 18.22 2.90 20.99
CA PHE A 349 19.39 2.26 20.37
C PHE A 349 20.66 2.33 21.23
N HIS A 350 21.53 1.32 21.06
CA HIS A 350 22.82 1.27 21.73
C HIS A 350 23.68 2.50 21.40
N ARG A 351 24.32 3.08 22.42
CA ARG A 351 25.14 4.31 22.32
C ARG A 351 26.21 4.26 21.23
N ARG A 352 26.82 3.09 21.00
CA ARG A 352 27.86 2.88 19.98
C ARG A 352 27.45 3.27 18.55
N TRP A 353 26.15 3.41 18.28
CA TRP A 353 25.64 3.76 16.96
C TRP A 353 25.35 5.26 16.80
N TRP A 354 25.26 6.04 17.87
CA TRP A 354 24.86 7.46 17.78
C TRP A 354 25.73 8.43 18.58
N ASP A 355 26.56 7.95 19.51
CA ASP A 355 27.37 8.76 20.41
C ASP A 355 28.87 8.60 20.09
N SER A 356 29.50 9.65 19.58
CA SER A 356 30.95 9.76 19.39
C SER A 356 31.42 11.15 19.80
N SER A 357 32.68 11.23 20.23
CA SER A 357 33.39 12.51 20.44
C SER A 357 33.99 13.08 19.15
N LYS A 358 34.10 12.26 18.09
CA LYS A 358 34.51 12.70 16.75
C LYS A 358 33.29 13.06 15.90
N LEU A 359 33.50 13.90 14.91
CA LEU A 359 32.55 14.13 13.83
C LEU A 359 32.90 13.25 12.63
N VAL A 360 31.87 12.88 11.86
CA VAL A 360 32.01 12.20 10.58
C VAL A 360 32.08 13.27 9.50
N GLN A 361 33.24 13.36 8.86
CA GLN A 361 33.50 14.23 7.73
C GLN A 361 33.18 13.47 6.45
N LEU A 362 32.15 13.88 5.71
CA LEU A 362 31.77 13.32 4.41
C LEU A 362 32.17 14.28 3.29
N ARG A 363 33.02 13.83 2.36
CA ARG A 363 33.41 14.59 1.18
C ARG A 363 32.44 14.38 0.01
N LEU A 364 32.49 15.27 -0.98
CA LEU A 364 31.68 15.18 -2.20
C LEU A 364 31.94 13.90 -3.02
N ASP A 365 33.13 13.34 -2.94
CA ASP A 365 33.49 12.08 -3.61
C ASP A 365 33.00 10.82 -2.86
N GLY A 366 32.31 11.01 -1.74
CA GLY A 366 31.81 9.93 -0.88
C GLY A 366 32.84 9.40 0.13
N SER A 367 34.07 9.91 0.12
CA SER A 367 35.06 9.52 1.13
C SER A 367 34.69 10.06 2.51
N VAL A 368 34.97 9.24 3.53
CA VAL A 368 34.61 9.52 4.92
C VAL A 368 35.85 9.52 5.80
N ALA A 369 35.97 10.53 6.64
CA ALA A 369 37.00 10.64 7.68
C ALA A 369 36.36 10.95 9.05
N PHE A 370 37.12 10.78 10.13
CA PHE A 370 36.70 11.16 11.47
C PHE A 370 37.58 12.29 12.00
N VAL A 371 36.98 13.39 12.43
CA VAL A 371 37.68 14.62 12.82
C VAL A 371 37.28 15.07 14.24
N ASP A 372 38.17 15.78 14.92
CA ASP A 372 37.95 16.28 16.29
C ASP A 372 37.08 17.53 16.36
N ALA A 373 37.14 18.36 15.32
CA ALA A 373 36.39 19.60 15.21
C ALA A 373 36.01 19.82 13.74
N PRO A 374 34.91 20.55 13.47
CA PRO A 374 34.58 20.95 12.12
C PRO A 374 35.74 21.77 11.52
N ASP A 375 36.09 21.50 10.27
CA ASP A 375 36.99 22.36 9.51
C ASP A 375 36.20 23.41 8.71
N HIS A 376 36.94 24.28 8.02
CA HIS A 376 36.37 25.34 7.19
C HIS A 376 36.26 24.93 5.71
N ASP A 377 36.48 23.66 5.36
CA ASP A 377 36.37 23.21 3.97
C ASP A 377 34.89 23.22 3.57
N PRO A 378 34.46 24.09 2.62
CA PRO A 378 33.07 24.11 2.19
C PRO A 378 32.68 22.85 1.41
N LEU A 379 33.63 21.98 1.03
CA LEU A 379 33.41 20.73 0.30
C LEU A 379 33.14 19.52 1.22
N THR A 380 33.19 19.71 2.54
CA THR A 380 32.93 18.66 3.53
C THR A 380 31.60 18.88 4.23
N ALA A 381 30.91 17.78 4.53
CA ALA A 381 29.77 17.78 5.44
C ALA A 381 30.20 17.14 6.76
N GLU A 382 30.20 17.94 7.82
CA GLU A 382 30.49 17.48 9.17
C GLU A 382 29.21 17.04 9.88
N LEU A 383 29.24 15.82 10.41
CA LEU A 383 28.08 15.12 10.94
C LEU A 383 28.35 14.53 12.30
N THR A 384 27.35 14.58 13.17
CA THR A 384 27.36 13.69 14.34
C THR A 384 27.20 12.24 13.89
N LEU A 385 27.66 11.30 14.71
CA LEU A 385 27.46 9.87 14.43
C LEU A 385 25.97 9.53 14.21
N ALA A 386 25.09 10.15 14.99
CA ALA A 386 23.64 10.00 14.85
C ALA A 386 23.09 10.49 13.49
N GLN A 387 23.65 11.58 12.94
CA GLN A 387 23.24 12.11 11.63
C GLN A 387 23.72 11.20 10.50
N TYR A 388 24.96 10.71 10.58
CA TYR A 388 25.51 9.80 9.58
C TYR A 388 24.73 8.47 9.52
N ASN A 389 24.37 7.93 10.69
CA ASN A 389 23.61 6.67 10.80
C ASN A 389 22.09 6.84 10.77
N PHE A 390 21.55 8.00 10.36
CA PHE A 390 20.11 8.25 10.50
C PHE A 390 19.25 7.22 9.73
N ALA A 391 19.69 6.78 8.54
CA ALA A 391 19.01 5.73 7.77
C ALA A 391 18.86 4.42 8.56
N LEU A 392 19.88 4.02 9.34
CA LEU A 392 19.85 2.83 10.18
C LEU A 392 18.74 2.94 11.23
N PHE A 393 18.67 4.07 11.95
CA PHE A 393 17.66 4.28 12.97
C PHE A 393 16.26 4.37 12.39
N PHE A 394 16.11 5.10 11.28
CA PHE A 394 14.83 5.25 10.59
C PHE A 394 14.31 3.90 10.12
N GLY A 395 15.11 3.16 9.33
CA GLY A 395 14.73 1.87 8.77
C GLY A 395 14.35 0.85 9.85
N LEU A 396 15.17 0.71 10.90
CA LEU A 396 14.89 -0.25 11.97
C LEU A 396 13.68 0.13 12.82
N ALA A 397 13.51 1.42 13.15
CA ALA A 397 12.37 1.85 13.93
C ALA A 397 11.06 1.67 13.14
N VAL A 398 11.02 2.08 11.86
CA VAL A 398 9.85 1.90 11.00
C VAL A 398 9.54 0.41 10.80
N GLN A 399 10.55 -0.43 10.51
CA GLN A 399 10.34 -1.87 10.43
C GLN A 399 9.75 -2.46 11.71
N LEU A 400 10.23 -2.04 12.88
CA LEU A 400 9.70 -2.53 14.16
C LEU A 400 8.25 -2.10 14.39
N TYR A 401 7.88 -0.89 13.96
CA TYR A 401 6.50 -0.44 13.99
C TYR A 401 5.62 -1.23 13.01
N GLU A 402 6.02 -1.35 11.74
CA GLU A 402 5.26 -2.10 10.72
C GLU A 402 5.15 -3.59 11.06
N ALA A 403 6.12 -4.17 11.77
CA ALA A 403 6.04 -5.53 12.30
C ALA A 403 4.95 -5.70 13.38
N THR A 404 4.39 -4.61 13.92
CA THR A 404 3.21 -4.66 14.79
C THR A 404 1.89 -4.67 14.01
N LEU A 405 1.90 -4.23 12.74
CA LEU A 405 0.71 -4.10 11.90
C LEU A 405 0.31 -5.44 11.29
N VAL A 406 -0.01 -6.41 12.15
CA VAL A 406 -0.39 -7.78 11.78
C VAL A 406 -1.89 -7.99 11.98
N SER A 407 -2.60 -8.36 10.91
CA SER A 407 -4.04 -8.59 10.92
C SER A 407 -4.37 -10.09 10.97
N ASP A 408 -4.18 -10.68 12.15
CA ASP A 408 -4.30 -12.11 12.46
C ASP A 408 -5.60 -12.50 13.19
N ASP A 409 -6.66 -11.68 13.11
CA ASP A 409 -7.95 -11.95 13.75
C ASP A 409 -9.14 -11.66 12.82
N THR A 410 -8.98 -12.00 11.54
CA THR A 410 -10.07 -11.99 10.56
C THR A 410 -11.15 -13.02 10.92
N PRO A 411 -12.39 -12.89 10.42
CA PRO A 411 -13.40 -13.95 10.50
C PRO A 411 -12.87 -15.32 10.08
N TRP A 412 -12.08 -15.39 9.00
CA TRP A 412 -11.42 -16.61 8.55
C TRP A 412 -10.42 -17.17 9.58
N ASP A 413 -9.56 -16.33 10.17
CA ASP A 413 -8.61 -16.77 11.20
C ASP A 413 -9.32 -17.39 12.39
N ARG A 414 -10.41 -16.77 12.86
CA ARG A 414 -11.22 -17.29 13.99
C ARG A 414 -11.85 -18.63 13.66
N PHE A 415 -12.40 -18.79 12.45
CA PHE A 415 -12.93 -20.07 11.97
C PHE A 415 -11.83 -21.14 11.89
N ARG A 416 -10.67 -20.84 11.29
CA ARG A 416 -9.55 -21.78 11.17
C ARG A 416 -8.93 -22.16 12.52
N ARG A 417 -8.98 -21.26 13.50
CA ARG A 417 -8.54 -21.52 14.88
C ARG A 417 -9.40 -22.56 15.60
N GLN A 418 -10.71 -22.57 15.32
CA GLN A 418 -11.64 -23.58 15.84
C GLN A 418 -11.50 -24.91 15.09
N HIS A 419 -11.14 -24.86 13.81
CA HIS A 419 -11.08 -26.03 12.92
C HIS A 419 -9.68 -26.27 12.34
N PRO A 420 -8.60 -26.39 13.14
CA PRO A 420 -7.23 -26.35 12.63
C PRO A 420 -6.85 -27.52 11.72
N LEU A 421 -7.51 -28.67 11.85
CA LEU A 421 -7.20 -29.87 11.09
C LEU A 421 -7.82 -29.83 9.69
N ALA A 422 -7.00 -30.15 8.68
CA ALA A 422 -7.42 -30.33 7.29
C ALA A 422 -8.59 -31.31 7.10
N SER A 423 -8.70 -32.29 7.99
CA SER A 423 -9.73 -33.34 7.94
C SER A 423 -11.02 -32.98 8.68
N ASP A 424 -11.13 -31.76 9.22
CA ASP A 424 -12.31 -31.35 9.98
C ASP A 424 -13.55 -31.26 9.05
N PRO A 425 -14.64 -32.00 9.32
CA PRO A 425 -15.86 -31.95 8.52
C PRO A 425 -16.49 -30.55 8.44
N ALA A 426 -16.22 -29.67 9.40
CA ALA A 426 -16.71 -28.30 9.41
C ALA A 426 -16.19 -27.46 8.24
N LEU A 427 -15.09 -27.88 7.59
CA LEU A 427 -14.53 -27.21 6.41
C LEU A 427 -15.30 -27.51 5.12
N ASN A 428 -16.23 -28.47 5.17
CA ASN A 428 -17.06 -28.82 4.02
C ASN A 428 -18.36 -28.00 4.05
N PRO A 429 -18.60 -27.08 3.09
CA PRO A 429 -19.76 -26.20 3.06
C PRO A 429 -21.06 -26.94 2.68
N TRP A 430 -20.99 -28.19 2.19
CA TRP A 430 -22.17 -29.05 2.02
C TRP A 430 -22.58 -29.75 3.33
N LEU A 431 -21.65 -29.95 4.26
CA LEU A 431 -21.93 -30.53 5.58
C LEU A 431 -22.18 -29.46 6.64
N ASN A 432 -21.41 -28.37 6.60
CA ASN A 432 -21.52 -27.23 7.49
C ASN A 432 -22.45 -26.17 6.89
N THR A 433 -23.73 -26.23 7.28
CA THR A 433 -24.75 -25.29 6.79
C THR A 433 -24.73 -23.95 7.53
N ALA A 434 -24.06 -23.86 8.69
CA ALA A 434 -23.99 -22.65 9.51
C ALA A 434 -22.60 -22.54 10.15
N PRO A 435 -21.54 -22.24 9.37
CA PRO A 435 -20.21 -22.07 9.93
C PRO A 435 -20.15 -20.88 10.90
N ASP A 436 -19.37 -21.04 11.97
CA ASP A 436 -19.12 -19.96 12.91
C ASP A 436 -18.20 -18.89 12.28
N HIS A 437 -18.41 -17.62 12.63
CA HIS A 437 -17.65 -16.43 12.20
C HIS A 437 -17.70 -16.05 10.71
N ILE A 438 -17.82 -17.01 9.80
CA ILE A 438 -17.86 -16.78 8.34
C ILE A 438 -19.23 -17.16 7.76
N SER A 439 -19.55 -16.67 6.56
CA SER A 439 -20.73 -17.14 5.85
C SER A 439 -20.48 -18.50 5.20
N ARG A 440 -21.55 -19.26 4.97
CA ARG A 440 -21.49 -20.51 4.20
C ARG A 440 -20.94 -20.29 2.79
N GLN A 441 -21.28 -19.15 2.18
CA GLN A 441 -20.77 -18.73 0.87
C GLN A 441 -19.26 -18.44 0.89
N ALA A 442 -18.74 -17.81 1.95
CA ALA A 442 -17.30 -17.60 2.12
C ALA A 442 -16.53 -18.91 2.30
N LEU A 443 -17.10 -19.88 3.02
CA LEU A 443 -16.53 -21.23 3.13
C LEU A 443 -16.47 -21.93 1.77
N PHE A 444 -17.53 -21.81 0.96
CA PHE A 444 -17.54 -22.30 -0.41
C PHE A 444 -16.49 -21.59 -1.29
N GLY A 445 -16.36 -20.27 -1.17
CA GLY A 445 -15.32 -19.48 -1.82
C GLY A 445 -13.91 -19.93 -1.48
N ALA A 446 -13.64 -20.25 -0.20
CA ALA A 446 -12.35 -20.78 0.23
C ALA A 446 -12.01 -22.11 -0.44
N MET A 447 -12.99 -22.99 -0.66
CA MET A 447 -12.78 -24.23 -1.42
C MET A 447 -12.51 -23.96 -2.89
N LEU A 448 -13.28 -23.07 -3.53
CA LEU A 448 -13.04 -22.66 -4.93
C LEU A 448 -11.63 -22.08 -5.11
N PHE A 449 -11.19 -21.26 -4.16
CA PHE A 449 -9.87 -20.63 -4.13
C PHE A 449 -8.72 -21.66 -4.20
N ASN A 450 -8.95 -22.87 -3.69
CA ASN A 450 -8.00 -23.98 -3.69
C ASN A 450 -8.40 -25.13 -4.63
N ASP A 451 -9.42 -24.96 -5.48
CA ASP A 451 -9.91 -26.02 -6.36
C ASP A 451 -8.81 -26.49 -7.32
N ARG A 452 -8.51 -27.80 -7.28
CA ARG A 452 -7.54 -28.46 -8.18
C ARG A 452 -8.19 -29.45 -9.14
N THR A 453 -9.50 -29.62 -9.06
CA THR A 453 -10.24 -30.77 -9.58
C THR A 453 -10.81 -30.57 -10.97
N ARG A 454 -10.85 -29.33 -11.46
CA ARG A 454 -11.28 -28.99 -12.83
C ARG A 454 -10.21 -29.26 -13.91
N GLY A 455 -9.26 -30.19 -13.69
CA GLY A 455 -8.26 -30.55 -14.70
C GLY A 455 -7.40 -29.36 -15.16
N PRO A 456 -7.22 -29.11 -16.48
CA PRO A 456 -6.49 -27.95 -17.02
C PRO A 456 -7.11 -26.59 -16.70
N THR A 457 -8.34 -26.55 -16.16
CA THR A 457 -9.18 -25.34 -16.04
C THR A 457 -9.51 -25.04 -14.58
N ASN A 458 -8.61 -25.37 -13.65
CA ASN A 458 -8.77 -25.14 -12.22
C ASN A 458 -8.42 -23.71 -11.82
N LEU A 459 -9.04 -23.24 -10.73
CA LEU A 459 -8.91 -21.87 -10.27
C LEU A 459 -7.54 -21.59 -9.64
N ARG A 460 -6.99 -22.53 -8.84
CA ARG A 460 -5.60 -22.47 -8.36
C ARG A 460 -5.14 -21.11 -7.80
N CYS A 461 -6.04 -20.28 -7.24
CA CYS A 461 -5.67 -19.00 -6.63
C CYS A 461 -4.59 -19.22 -5.55
N SER A 462 -4.73 -20.33 -4.82
CA SER A 462 -3.79 -20.81 -3.81
C SER A 462 -2.40 -21.22 -4.34
N ASN A 463 -2.15 -21.28 -5.64
CA ASN A 463 -0.79 -21.51 -6.19
C ASN A 463 0.11 -20.27 -6.13
N CYS A 464 -0.49 -19.09 -5.93
CA CYS A 464 0.22 -17.82 -5.80
C CYS A 464 -0.12 -17.16 -4.47
N HIS A 465 -1.39 -17.23 -4.06
CA HIS A 465 -1.86 -16.70 -2.79
C HIS A 465 -1.89 -17.82 -1.74
N GLU A 466 -0.70 -18.17 -1.27
CA GLU A 466 -0.48 -19.38 -0.49
C GLU A 466 -0.64 -19.18 1.03
N GLN A 467 -1.15 -20.21 1.70
CA GLN A 467 -1.07 -20.39 3.16
C GLN A 467 -1.73 -19.26 3.96
N ALA A 468 -1.39 -19.12 5.24
CA ALA A 468 -2.04 -18.15 6.13
C ALA A 468 -1.63 -16.70 5.81
N GLU A 469 -0.43 -16.46 5.26
CA GLU A 469 0.03 -15.15 4.81
C GLU A 469 -0.69 -14.66 3.53
N LEU A 470 -1.21 -15.61 2.74
CA LEU A 470 -1.90 -15.46 1.44
C LEU A 470 -1.08 -14.79 0.34
N THR A 471 0.22 -15.04 0.37
CA THR A 471 1.19 -14.73 -0.69
C THR A 471 2.33 -15.74 -0.66
N ASP A 472 2.78 -16.19 -1.84
CA ASP A 472 4.00 -17.01 -1.98
C ASP A 472 5.28 -16.16 -2.02
N ALA A 473 5.17 -14.82 -1.95
CA ALA A 473 6.28 -13.88 -1.80
C ALA A 473 6.76 -13.72 -0.33
N SER A 474 6.28 -14.58 0.57
CA SER A 474 6.59 -14.47 2.00
C SER A 474 8.01 -14.95 2.35
N VAL A 475 8.61 -14.39 3.41
CA VAL A 475 9.90 -14.82 3.97
C VAL A 475 9.91 -16.32 4.21
N ARG A 476 8.85 -16.87 4.80
CA ARG A 476 8.74 -18.30 5.11
C ARG A 476 8.76 -19.17 3.85
N ARG A 477 8.04 -18.77 2.80
CA ARG A 477 7.93 -19.52 1.54
C ARG A 477 9.22 -19.48 0.71
N ILE A 478 9.92 -18.36 0.74
CA ILE A 478 11.19 -18.20 0.04
C ILE A 478 12.34 -18.88 0.82
N SER A 479 12.40 -18.72 2.14
CA SER A 479 13.48 -19.29 2.96
C SER A 479 13.42 -20.82 3.09
N SER A 480 12.23 -21.41 2.97
CA SER A 480 12.06 -22.87 2.98
C SER A 480 12.23 -23.53 1.60
N ALA A 481 12.43 -22.72 0.55
CA ALA A 481 12.59 -23.23 -0.81
C ALA A 481 13.96 -23.88 -1.00
N VAL A 482 13.99 -25.05 -1.64
CA VAL A 482 15.23 -25.79 -1.94
C VAL A 482 16.23 -24.93 -2.72
N ASN A 483 15.76 -24.15 -3.70
CA ASN A 483 16.59 -23.29 -4.55
C ASN A 483 16.41 -21.78 -4.26
N GLY A 484 15.98 -21.46 -3.03
CA GLY A 484 15.83 -20.09 -2.57
C GLY A 484 14.78 -19.29 -3.38
N PRO A 485 15.10 -18.05 -3.79
CA PRO A 485 14.12 -17.13 -4.36
C PRO A 485 13.87 -17.33 -5.86
N VAL A 486 14.56 -18.27 -6.53
CA VAL A 486 14.37 -18.55 -7.97
C VAL A 486 13.72 -19.92 -8.11
N ARG A 487 12.79 -20.08 -9.05
CA ARG A 487 12.16 -21.36 -9.35
C ARG A 487 11.96 -21.59 -10.85
N ASN A 488 11.83 -22.85 -11.26
CA ASN A 488 11.22 -23.21 -12.54
C ASN A 488 9.70 -23.34 -12.35
N ARG A 489 8.92 -22.57 -13.10
CA ARG A 489 7.46 -22.67 -13.15
C ARG A 489 6.98 -22.73 -14.59
N ASP A 490 6.35 -23.85 -14.94
CA ASP A 490 5.74 -24.09 -16.25
C ASP A 490 6.69 -23.83 -17.45
N GLY A 491 7.98 -24.14 -17.27
CA GLY A 491 9.02 -23.96 -18.27
C GLY A 491 9.74 -22.60 -18.21
N ASN A 492 9.37 -21.72 -17.28
CA ASN A 492 10.02 -20.42 -17.06
C ASN A 492 10.88 -20.44 -15.80
N VAL A 493 12.05 -19.80 -15.85
CA VAL A 493 12.81 -19.44 -14.66
C VAL A 493 12.34 -18.07 -14.19
N ILE A 494 11.84 -17.99 -12.96
CA ILE A 494 11.21 -16.80 -12.38
C ILE A 494 11.63 -16.58 -10.93
N ASP A 495 11.44 -15.36 -10.45
CA ASP A 495 11.50 -15.06 -9.03
C ASP A 495 10.24 -15.62 -8.34
N LYS A 496 10.42 -16.42 -7.29
CA LYS A 496 9.31 -16.88 -6.45
C LYS A 496 8.63 -15.66 -5.82
N GLY A 497 7.30 -15.62 -5.84
CA GLY A 497 6.55 -14.46 -5.38
C GLY A 497 6.28 -13.40 -6.44
N PHE A 498 6.75 -13.55 -7.68
CA PHE A 498 6.61 -12.53 -8.73
C PHE A 498 6.00 -13.12 -10.00
N ASN A 499 4.92 -12.53 -10.48
CA ASN A 499 4.24 -12.97 -11.70
C ASN A 499 3.77 -11.79 -12.53
N ASN A 500 3.79 -11.95 -13.85
CA ASN A 500 3.04 -11.11 -14.77
C ASN A 500 1.66 -11.75 -14.95
N ILE A 501 0.58 -11.04 -14.60
CA ILE A 501 -0.80 -11.54 -14.72
C ILE A 501 -1.57 -10.99 -15.93
N GLY A 502 -0.91 -10.25 -16.82
CA GLY A 502 -1.53 -9.68 -18.02
C GLY A 502 -2.51 -8.55 -17.74
N VAL A 503 -2.27 -7.73 -16.70
CA VAL A 503 -3.05 -6.52 -16.41
C VAL A 503 -2.78 -5.44 -17.48
N ARG A 504 -1.51 -5.23 -17.83
CA ARG A 504 -1.00 -4.29 -18.85
C ARG A 504 0.16 -4.90 -19.64
N PRO A 505 0.48 -4.39 -20.86
CA PRO A 505 1.64 -4.81 -21.65
C PRO A 505 2.95 -4.71 -20.85
N THR A 506 3.92 -5.60 -21.08
CA THR A 506 5.20 -5.50 -20.35
C THR A 506 6.04 -4.31 -20.77
N THR A 507 5.75 -3.78 -21.96
CA THR A 507 6.32 -2.53 -22.47
C THR A 507 5.88 -1.30 -21.67
N ASP A 508 4.87 -1.40 -20.82
CA ASP A 508 4.45 -0.29 -19.98
C ASP A 508 5.30 -0.22 -18.70
N ASP A 509 5.53 -1.38 -18.07
CA ASP A 509 6.35 -1.51 -16.87
C ASP A 509 6.98 -2.91 -16.78
N LEU A 510 8.31 -2.95 -16.72
CA LEU A 510 9.08 -4.20 -16.61
C LEU A 510 8.95 -4.91 -15.26
N GLY A 511 8.49 -4.21 -14.21
CA GLY A 511 8.41 -4.77 -12.86
C GLY A 511 9.78 -5.29 -12.38
N ALA A 512 9.82 -6.52 -11.88
CA ALA A 512 11.05 -7.19 -11.44
C ALA A 512 12.06 -7.47 -12.57
N GLY A 513 11.63 -7.38 -13.83
CA GLY A 513 12.49 -7.47 -15.00
C GLY A 513 13.39 -6.25 -15.19
N GLY A 514 13.06 -5.11 -14.57
CA GLY A 514 13.87 -3.90 -14.62
C GLY A 514 15.28 -4.04 -14.04
N SER A 515 16.06 -2.96 -14.17
CA SER A 515 17.41 -2.83 -13.62
C SER A 515 17.60 -1.45 -13.00
N ASP A 516 18.54 -1.34 -12.06
CA ASP A 516 18.99 -0.06 -11.50
C ASP A 516 20.52 0.09 -11.69
N ALA A 517 21.11 1.09 -11.04
CA ALA A 517 22.55 1.36 -11.11
C ALA A 517 23.44 0.19 -10.63
N LEU A 518 22.89 -0.77 -9.89
CA LEU A 518 23.58 -1.97 -9.40
C LEU A 518 23.18 -3.23 -10.19
N GLY A 519 22.57 -3.07 -11.36
CA GLY A 519 22.19 -4.17 -12.25
C GLY A 519 20.74 -4.67 -12.09
N PRO A 520 20.45 -5.92 -12.48
CA PRO A 520 19.07 -6.43 -12.52
C PRO A 520 18.39 -6.51 -11.15
N LEU A 521 17.10 -6.15 -11.12
CA LEU A 521 16.26 -6.27 -9.92
C LEU A 521 15.92 -7.73 -9.60
N SER A 522 15.56 -8.54 -10.60
CA SER A 522 15.23 -9.95 -10.39
C SER A 522 16.42 -10.77 -9.88
N HIS A 523 16.15 -11.73 -8.98
CA HIS A 523 17.13 -12.72 -8.57
C HIS A 523 17.48 -13.67 -9.71
N THR A 524 16.52 -13.96 -10.58
CA THR A 524 16.68 -14.81 -11.75
C THR A 524 17.77 -14.29 -12.69
N ARG A 525 17.73 -13.02 -13.09
CA ARG A 525 18.77 -12.43 -13.97
C ARG A 525 20.11 -12.27 -13.26
N ARG A 526 20.12 -12.11 -11.95
CA ARG A 526 21.37 -12.11 -11.16
C ARG A 526 22.00 -13.50 -11.10
N LEU A 527 21.19 -14.55 -10.96
CA LEU A 527 21.67 -15.94 -10.94
C LEU A 527 22.09 -16.44 -12.33
N PHE A 528 21.38 -16.01 -13.37
CA PHE A 528 21.61 -16.38 -14.77
C PHE A 528 21.75 -15.13 -15.65
N PRO A 529 22.93 -14.50 -15.69
CA PRO A 529 23.10 -13.17 -16.32
C PRO A 529 23.06 -13.18 -17.85
N LEU A 530 23.33 -14.32 -18.49
CA LEU A 530 23.39 -14.43 -19.95
C LEU A 530 22.14 -15.08 -20.52
N THR A 531 21.89 -16.34 -20.16
CA THR A 531 20.78 -17.15 -20.66
C THR A 531 20.24 -18.06 -19.58
N PRO A 532 18.95 -18.42 -19.62
CA PRO A 532 18.40 -19.41 -18.72
C PRO A 532 19.08 -20.78 -18.92
N PRO A 533 19.22 -21.61 -17.87
CA PRO A 533 19.73 -22.97 -18.00
C PRO A 533 18.76 -23.85 -18.78
N ALA A 534 19.23 -24.95 -19.38
CA ALA A 534 18.36 -25.90 -20.10
C ALA A 534 17.35 -26.63 -19.19
N SER A 535 17.69 -26.77 -17.90
CA SER A 535 16.83 -27.32 -16.86
C SER A 535 17.12 -26.64 -15.53
N PHE A 536 16.10 -26.45 -14.71
CA PHE A 536 16.19 -25.91 -13.35
C PHE A 536 15.07 -26.51 -12.50
N ASP A 537 15.29 -26.70 -11.19
CA ASP A 537 14.36 -27.37 -10.27
C ASP A 537 13.88 -28.76 -10.73
N GLY A 538 14.72 -29.52 -11.45
CA GLY A 538 14.35 -30.84 -11.96
C GLY A 538 13.36 -30.82 -13.14
N ALA A 539 13.07 -29.65 -13.71
CA ALA A 539 12.23 -29.48 -14.88
C ALA A 539 12.97 -28.81 -16.04
N VAL A 540 12.56 -29.11 -17.28
CA VAL A 540 13.07 -28.47 -18.49
C VAL A 540 12.66 -26.99 -18.49
N VAL A 541 13.57 -26.11 -18.92
CA VAL A 541 13.26 -24.71 -19.17
C VAL A 541 12.92 -24.57 -20.65
N SER A 542 11.63 -24.59 -20.98
CA SER A 542 11.14 -24.53 -22.36
C SER A 542 10.75 -23.13 -22.82
N LYS A 543 10.57 -22.18 -21.89
CA LYS A 543 10.05 -20.83 -22.16
C LYS A 543 11.04 -19.71 -21.82
N GLY A 544 12.09 -20.01 -21.04
CA GLY A 544 13.17 -19.07 -20.75
C GLY A 544 12.96 -18.29 -19.45
N PHE A 545 13.24 -16.98 -19.45
CA PHE A 545 12.98 -16.12 -18.29
C PHE A 545 11.53 -15.63 -18.29
N GLY A 546 10.91 -15.58 -17.11
CA GLY A 546 9.55 -15.07 -16.95
C GLY A 546 9.45 -13.89 -15.97
N VAL A 547 10.39 -12.94 -16.03
CA VAL A 547 10.49 -11.81 -15.08
C VAL A 547 10.00 -10.47 -15.62
N GLU A 548 9.78 -10.34 -16.93
CA GLU A 548 9.28 -9.08 -17.53
C GLU A 548 7.79 -8.88 -17.23
N GLY A 549 7.45 -7.67 -16.79
CA GLY A 549 6.12 -7.31 -16.29
C GLY A 549 5.73 -8.07 -15.03
N ALA A 550 6.69 -8.69 -14.34
CA ALA A 550 6.40 -9.50 -13.16
C ALA A 550 6.40 -8.64 -11.89
N PHE A 551 5.30 -8.74 -11.13
CA PHE A 551 5.12 -8.00 -9.89
C PHE A 551 4.94 -8.94 -8.70
N LYS A 552 5.36 -8.46 -7.53
CA LYS A 552 5.21 -9.14 -6.25
C LYS A 552 3.73 -9.43 -6.00
N ILE A 553 3.43 -10.69 -5.70
CA ILE A 553 2.08 -11.14 -5.36
C ILE A 553 1.70 -10.54 -4.00
N PRO A 554 0.70 -9.66 -3.91
CA PRO A 554 0.31 -9.04 -2.66
C PRO A 554 -0.40 -10.04 -1.75
N SER A 555 -0.35 -9.79 -0.43
CA SER A 555 -1.23 -10.51 0.50
C SER A 555 -2.67 -10.10 0.24
N LEU A 556 -3.61 -11.05 0.35
CA LEU A 556 -5.05 -10.79 0.20
C LEU A 556 -5.74 -10.42 1.52
N ARG A 557 -4.99 -10.28 2.61
CA ARG A 557 -5.56 -9.87 3.90
C ARG A 557 -5.97 -8.40 3.85
N ASN A 558 -7.18 -8.11 4.33
CA ASN A 558 -7.85 -6.81 4.25
C ASN A 558 -8.03 -6.28 2.82
N VAL A 559 -8.01 -7.14 1.80
CA VAL A 559 -8.10 -6.71 0.38
C VAL A 559 -9.38 -5.90 0.10
N GLU A 560 -10.47 -6.16 0.83
CA GLU A 560 -11.71 -5.38 0.80
C GLU A 560 -11.49 -3.88 1.05
N LEU A 561 -10.49 -3.50 1.85
CA LEU A 561 -10.27 -2.12 2.31
C LEU A 561 -9.21 -1.36 1.50
N THR A 562 -8.68 -1.95 0.44
CA THR A 562 -7.44 -1.50 -0.23
C THR A 562 -7.61 -1.22 -1.73
N ALA A 563 -8.84 -1.05 -2.19
CA ALA A 563 -9.11 -0.59 -3.55
C ALA A 563 -8.51 0.82 -3.79
N PRO A 564 -8.13 1.15 -5.04
CA PRO A 564 -8.23 0.31 -6.24
C PRO A 564 -7.13 -0.78 -6.33
N TYR A 565 -7.34 -1.77 -7.17
CA TYR A 565 -6.58 -3.03 -7.20
C TYR A 565 -5.52 -3.08 -8.32
N PHE A 566 -4.57 -4.00 -8.14
CA PHE A 566 -3.38 -4.22 -8.99
C PHE A 566 -2.31 -3.13 -8.87
N HIS A 567 -1.14 -3.37 -9.47
CA HIS A 567 0.01 -2.47 -9.38
C HIS A 567 -0.22 -1.11 -10.06
N ASN A 568 -1.25 -0.98 -10.89
CA ASN A 568 -1.64 0.24 -11.60
C ASN A 568 -3.00 0.81 -11.13
N GLY A 569 -3.71 0.14 -10.21
CA GLY A 569 -5.04 0.58 -9.77
C GLY A 569 -6.14 0.36 -10.81
N ASP A 570 -6.02 -0.64 -11.71
CA ASP A 570 -6.95 -0.87 -12.82
C ASP A 570 -8.40 -1.13 -12.40
N ALA A 571 -8.64 -1.84 -11.28
CA ALA A 571 -9.98 -2.26 -10.87
C ALA A 571 -10.44 -1.57 -9.59
N ARG A 572 -11.72 -1.17 -9.54
CA ARG A 572 -12.35 -0.51 -8.39
C ARG A 572 -12.92 -1.49 -7.39
N THR A 573 -13.39 -2.65 -7.85
CA THR A 573 -14.11 -3.62 -7.01
C THR A 573 -13.42 -4.99 -6.98
N LEU A 574 -13.61 -5.74 -5.90
CA LEU A 574 -13.09 -7.13 -5.81
C LEU A 574 -13.66 -8.00 -6.92
N ARG A 575 -14.90 -7.75 -7.32
CA ARG A 575 -15.58 -8.44 -8.42
C ARG A 575 -14.85 -8.21 -9.75
N GLU A 576 -14.58 -6.95 -10.12
CA GLU A 576 -13.78 -6.62 -11.32
C GLU A 576 -12.40 -7.29 -11.30
N ALA A 577 -11.75 -7.34 -10.12
CA ALA A 577 -10.46 -8.01 -9.96
C ALA A 577 -10.56 -9.53 -10.18
N VAL A 578 -11.58 -10.21 -9.64
CA VAL A 578 -11.82 -11.64 -9.85
C VAL A 578 -12.20 -11.94 -11.30
N GLU A 579 -12.98 -11.07 -11.94
CA GLU A 579 -13.35 -11.19 -13.36
C GLU A 579 -12.12 -11.12 -14.27
N LEU A 580 -11.06 -10.38 -13.90
CA LEU A 580 -9.80 -10.36 -14.64
C LEU A 580 -9.12 -11.74 -14.63
N TYR A 581 -9.11 -12.39 -13.49
CA TYR A 581 -8.58 -13.74 -13.38
C TYR A 581 -9.44 -14.78 -14.12
N SER A 582 -10.77 -14.64 -14.06
CA SER A 582 -11.74 -15.49 -14.76
C SER A 582 -11.48 -15.56 -16.27
N ARG A 583 -11.07 -14.44 -16.88
CA ARG A 583 -10.73 -14.37 -18.31
C ARG A 583 -9.25 -14.59 -18.64
N GLY A 584 -8.38 -14.74 -17.63
CA GLY A 584 -6.95 -14.96 -17.82
C GLY A 584 -6.13 -13.72 -18.19
N GLY A 585 -6.48 -12.58 -17.60
CA GLY A 585 -5.85 -11.28 -17.87
C GLY A 585 -6.53 -10.50 -19.01
N ASN A 586 -6.07 -9.28 -19.25
CA ASN A 586 -6.58 -8.41 -20.31
C ASN A 586 -5.88 -8.67 -21.67
N LEU A 587 -4.69 -9.27 -21.65
CA LEU A 587 -3.85 -9.45 -22.84
C LEU A 587 -3.89 -10.87 -23.42
N ALA A 588 -3.89 -10.98 -24.75
CA ALA A 588 -3.66 -12.22 -25.49
C ALA A 588 -3.36 -11.96 -26.99
N PRO A 589 -2.59 -12.85 -27.65
CA PRO A 589 -1.72 -13.85 -27.04
C PRO A 589 -0.45 -13.16 -26.48
N LEU A 590 0.06 -13.62 -25.35
CA LEU A 590 1.32 -13.13 -24.78
C LEU A 590 2.49 -13.80 -25.53
N VAL A 591 2.91 -13.27 -26.69
CA VAL A 591 3.86 -13.97 -27.60
C VAL A 591 5.15 -13.20 -27.89
N GLU A 592 5.26 -11.93 -27.54
CA GLU A 592 6.41 -11.11 -27.96
C GLU A 592 7.19 -10.55 -26.77
N ARG A 593 8.35 -11.14 -26.43
CA ARG A 593 9.30 -10.68 -25.38
C ARG A 593 8.75 -10.53 -23.94
N ASP A 594 7.45 -10.71 -23.77
CA ASP A 594 6.69 -10.57 -22.54
C ASP A 594 6.87 -11.82 -21.64
N GLY A 595 6.93 -11.62 -20.33
CA GLY A 595 7.04 -12.71 -19.35
C GLY A 595 5.93 -13.79 -19.42
N THR A 596 6.00 -14.75 -18.50
CA THR A 596 5.18 -15.97 -18.40
C THR A 596 3.73 -15.85 -18.93
N PRO A 597 3.28 -16.72 -19.85
CA PRO A 597 1.87 -16.79 -20.26
C PRO A 597 0.96 -17.06 -19.06
N ILE A 598 -0.07 -16.25 -18.87
CA ILE A 598 -1.16 -16.51 -17.93
C ILE A 598 -2.24 -17.29 -18.67
N GLU A 599 -2.58 -18.45 -18.12
CA GLU A 599 -3.70 -19.23 -18.58
C GLU A 599 -5.00 -18.73 -17.91
N PRO A 600 -6.14 -18.68 -18.62
CA PRO A 600 -7.44 -18.38 -18.03
C PRO A 600 -7.83 -19.34 -16.89
N LEU A 601 -8.49 -18.81 -15.86
CA LEU A 601 -9.01 -19.61 -14.75
C LEU A 601 -10.47 -20.01 -14.98
N GLY A 602 -10.77 -21.31 -14.94
CA GLY A 602 -12.10 -21.82 -15.28
C GLY A 602 -12.35 -21.77 -16.80
N VAL A 603 -13.15 -22.71 -17.32
CA VAL A 603 -13.52 -22.71 -18.75
C VAL A 603 -15.04 -22.76 -18.90
N PRO A 604 -15.64 -21.89 -19.74
CA PRO A 604 -14.99 -20.80 -20.48
C PRO A 604 -14.71 -19.54 -19.63
N ALA A 605 -15.41 -19.38 -18.49
CA ALA A 605 -15.20 -18.38 -17.45
C ALA A 605 -15.84 -18.88 -16.14
N LEU A 606 -15.50 -18.27 -15.01
CA LEU A 606 -16.21 -18.50 -13.74
C LEU A 606 -17.68 -18.08 -13.86
N ALA A 607 -18.57 -18.90 -13.32
CA ALA A 607 -19.98 -18.52 -13.22
C ALA A 607 -20.16 -17.42 -12.17
N GLU A 608 -21.15 -16.53 -12.36
CA GLU A 608 -21.47 -15.45 -11.41
C GLU A 608 -21.49 -15.89 -9.94
N PRO A 609 -22.12 -17.02 -9.58
CA PRO A 609 -22.16 -17.43 -8.19
C PRO A 609 -20.82 -17.95 -7.64
N GLU A 610 -19.89 -18.35 -8.51
CA GLU A 610 -18.52 -18.69 -8.12
C GLU A 610 -17.71 -17.43 -7.84
N ILE A 611 -17.92 -16.37 -8.65
CA ILE A 611 -17.32 -15.05 -8.41
C ILE A 611 -17.83 -14.50 -7.08
N ASP A 612 -19.14 -14.54 -6.82
CA ASP A 612 -19.71 -14.10 -5.54
C ASP A 612 -19.14 -14.86 -4.35
N ALA A 613 -18.95 -16.19 -4.49
CA ALA A 613 -18.36 -17.01 -3.45
C ALA A 613 -16.90 -16.63 -3.16
N LEU A 614 -16.08 -16.42 -4.20
CA LEU A 614 -14.71 -15.94 -4.05
C LEU A 614 -14.66 -14.56 -3.39
N VAL A 615 -15.52 -13.63 -3.80
CA VAL A 615 -15.62 -12.30 -3.18
C VAL A 615 -15.99 -12.41 -1.70
N ALA A 616 -16.96 -13.26 -1.34
CA ALA A 616 -17.33 -13.50 0.06
C ALA A 616 -16.15 -14.06 0.88
N PHE A 617 -15.33 -14.94 0.28
CA PHE A 617 -14.10 -15.41 0.93
C PHE A 617 -13.08 -14.29 1.13
N LEU A 618 -12.84 -13.46 0.11
CA LEU A 618 -11.91 -12.31 0.21
C LEU A 618 -12.34 -11.30 1.28
N GLN A 619 -13.65 -11.06 1.43
CA GLN A 619 -14.21 -10.23 2.51
C GLN A 619 -14.02 -10.86 3.91
N ALA A 620 -14.09 -12.19 4.01
CA ALA A 620 -13.82 -12.90 5.26
C ALA A 620 -12.35 -12.81 5.73
N LEU A 621 -11.45 -12.28 4.88
CA LEU A 621 -10.04 -11.97 5.19
C LEU A 621 -9.83 -10.54 5.70
N THR A 622 -10.89 -9.79 6.01
CA THR A 622 -10.82 -8.44 6.59
C THR A 622 -10.83 -8.52 8.11
N ASP A 623 -9.82 -7.94 8.76
CA ASP A 623 -9.74 -7.85 10.21
C ASP A 623 -10.49 -6.60 10.70
N GLU A 624 -11.48 -6.79 11.56
CA GLU A 624 -12.30 -5.69 12.08
C GLU A 624 -11.46 -4.68 12.90
N ARG A 625 -10.31 -5.08 13.44
CA ARG A 625 -9.39 -4.11 14.06
C ARG A 625 -8.84 -3.12 13.03
N VAL A 626 -8.64 -3.54 11.78
CA VAL A 626 -8.23 -2.64 10.69
C VAL A 626 -9.40 -1.75 10.30
N ARG A 627 -10.59 -2.32 10.07
CA ARG A 627 -11.80 -1.57 9.69
C ARG A 627 -12.13 -0.45 10.68
N TYR A 628 -11.96 -0.72 11.98
CA TYR A 628 -12.22 0.27 13.03
C TYR A 628 -10.97 0.98 13.55
N ARG A 629 -9.78 0.74 12.97
CA ARG A 629 -8.50 1.33 13.42
C ARG A 629 -8.22 1.11 14.91
N LYS A 630 -8.58 -0.07 15.44
CA LYS A 630 -8.27 -0.50 16.80
C LYS A 630 -6.80 -0.87 16.90
N ALA A 631 -6.24 -0.85 18.10
CA ALA A 631 -4.86 -1.25 18.31
C ALA A 631 -4.56 -2.63 17.68
N PRO A 632 -3.42 -2.79 17.00
CA PRO A 632 -2.31 -1.82 16.87
C PRO A 632 -2.44 -0.81 15.71
N PHE A 633 -3.59 -0.74 15.03
CA PHE A 633 -3.85 0.10 13.86
C PHE A 633 -4.36 1.52 14.21
N ASP A 634 -4.36 1.88 15.50
CA ASP A 634 -4.66 3.24 15.96
C ASP A 634 -3.52 4.20 15.59
N HIS A 635 -3.80 5.50 15.49
CA HIS A 635 -2.86 6.44 14.90
C HIS A 635 -2.99 7.90 15.37
N PRO A 636 -1.90 8.70 15.28
CA PRO A 636 -1.93 10.15 15.38
C PRO A 636 -2.85 10.82 14.34
N GLN A 637 -3.19 12.08 14.59
CA GLN A 637 -3.83 12.95 13.59
C GLN A 637 -2.94 13.12 12.37
N LEU A 638 -3.54 13.31 11.20
CA LEU A 638 -2.83 13.61 9.96
C LEU A 638 -3.64 14.63 9.13
N PHE A 639 -2.96 15.48 8.38
CA PHE A 639 -3.59 16.34 7.38
C PHE A 639 -3.03 15.93 6.02
N VAL A 640 -3.88 15.34 5.18
CA VAL A 640 -3.46 14.81 3.89
C VAL A 640 -3.93 15.74 2.76
N PRO A 641 -3.07 16.09 1.80
CA PRO A 641 -3.52 16.68 0.55
C PRO A 641 -4.52 15.76 -0.15
N SER A 642 -5.55 16.29 -0.76
CA SER A 642 -6.57 15.58 -1.53
C SER A 642 -6.81 16.32 -2.85
N GLY A 643 -5.72 16.51 -3.59
CA GLY A 643 -5.65 17.36 -4.76
C GLY A 643 -5.59 18.84 -4.41
N HIS A 644 -5.97 19.67 -5.36
CA HIS A 644 -5.82 21.13 -5.34
C HIS A 644 -7.16 21.82 -5.51
N LEU A 645 -7.25 23.07 -5.10
CA LEU A 645 -8.40 23.92 -5.42
C LEU A 645 -8.59 23.99 -6.94
N GLY A 646 -9.83 23.82 -7.42
CA GLY A 646 -10.15 23.73 -8.85
C GLY A 646 -10.31 22.30 -9.35
N ASN A 647 -9.90 22.04 -10.60
CA ASN A 647 -10.03 20.76 -11.31
C ASN A 647 -8.78 20.49 -12.18
N ASP A 648 -8.89 19.59 -13.15
CA ASP A 648 -7.86 19.17 -14.11
C ASP A 648 -7.60 20.16 -15.26
N HIS A 649 -8.30 21.29 -15.29
CA HIS A 649 -8.12 22.35 -16.28
C HIS A 649 -7.75 23.70 -15.67
N LEU A 650 -8.00 23.86 -14.36
CA LEU A 650 -7.73 25.07 -13.61
C LEU A 650 -7.35 24.74 -12.17
N VAL A 651 -6.22 25.28 -11.73
CA VAL A 651 -5.78 25.29 -10.33
C VAL A 651 -5.51 26.71 -9.87
N PHE A 652 -5.48 26.92 -8.56
CA PHE A 652 -5.17 28.20 -7.95
C PHE A 652 -3.82 28.16 -7.25
N ASP A 653 -3.09 29.27 -7.36
CA ASP A 653 -1.87 29.58 -6.63
C ASP A 653 -2.04 31.01 -6.08
N PHE A 654 -2.65 31.13 -4.90
CA PHE A 654 -2.92 32.43 -4.29
C PHE A 654 -1.67 33.07 -3.69
N ASN A 655 -0.62 32.28 -3.42
CA ASN A 655 0.58 32.73 -2.74
C ASN A 655 1.72 33.09 -3.73
N LEU A 656 1.55 32.78 -5.02
CA LEU A 656 2.44 33.06 -6.15
C LEU A 656 3.80 32.35 -6.03
N ASP A 657 3.84 31.15 -5.47
CA ASP A 657 5.05 30.32 -5.37
C ASP A 657 5.24 29.37 -6.56
N GLY A 658 4.25 29.30 -7.47
CA GLY A 658 4.23 28.42 -8.64
C GLY A 658 3.68 27.02 -8.33
N LEU A 659 3.19 26.77 -7.11
CA LEU A 659 2.60 25.52 -6.68
C LEU A 659 1.09 25.66 -6.52
N ALA A 660 0.35 24.62 -6.87
CA ALA A 660 -1.08 24.60 -6.68
C ALA A 660 -1.42 24.52 -5.18
N ASP A 661 -2.42 25.31 -4.76
CA ASP A 661 -2.87 25.31 -3.38
C ASP A 661 -3.64 24.02 -3.05
N ASP A 662 -3.10 23.26 -2.10
CA ASP A 662 -3.64 21.97 -1.64
C ASP A 662 -5.04 22.10 -1.01
N LEU A 663 -5.91 21.14 -1.34
CA LEU A 663 -7.10 20.82 -0.57
C LEU A 663 -6.76 19.81 0.52
N PHE A 664 -6.84 20.22 1.79
CA PHE A 664 -6.53 19.32 2.91
C PHE A 664 -7.74 18.57 3.44
N VAL A 665 -7.55 17.28 3.71
CA VAL A 665 -8.46 16.44 4.50
C VAL A 665 -7.82 16.15 5.85
N GLU A 666 -8.55 16.43 6.92
CA GLU A 666 -8.14 16.02 8.26
C GLU A 666 -8.49 14.54 8.49
N ILE A 667 -7.48 13.77 8.89
CA ILE A 667 -7.64 12.44 9.45
C ILE A 667 -7.49 12.55 10.97
N PRO A 668 -8.58 12.42 11.76
CA PRO A 668 -8.52 12.60 13.21
C PRO A 668 -7.62 11.58 13.89
N ALA A 669 -7.04 11.93 15.04
CA ALA A 669 -6.32 10.97 15.87
C ALA A 669 -7.27 9.89 16.41
N VAL A 670 -6.88 8.61 16.32
CA VAL A 670 -7.64 7.45 16.79
C VAL A 670 -6.85 6.76 17.90
N GLY A 671 -7.52 6.40 18.99
CA GLY A 671 -6.91 5.71 20.13
C GLY A 671 -7.09 4.20 20.02
N ALA A 672 -6.54 3.43 20.97
CA ALA A 672 -6.52 1.97 20.93
C ALA A 672 -7.91 1.31 20.78
N ALA A 673 -8.98 1.96 21.26
CA ALA A 673 -10.35 1.47 21.14
C ALA A 673 -10.95 1.57 19.71
N GLY A 674 -10.26 2.27 18.80
CA GLY A 674 -10.70 2.51 17.44
C GLY A 674 -11.67 3.68 17.27
N GLY A 675 -12.22 3.78 16.07
CA GLY A 675 -13.20 4.78 15.65
C GLY A 675 -14.31 4.16 14.80
N PRO A 676 -15.02 4.98 13.99
CA PRO A 676 -16.05 4.45 13.07
C PRO A 676 -15.44 3.50 12.03
N ALA A 677 -16.28 2.78 11.29
CA ALA A 677 -15.80 1.97 10.17
C ALA A 677 -15.14 2.87 9.11
N LEU A 678 -14.10 2.36 8.46
CA LEU A 678 -13.54 2.97 7.26
C LEU A 678 -14.56 2.88 6.12
N PRO A 679 -14.85 3.98 5.39
CA PRO A 679 -15.68 3.89 4.18
C PRO A 679 -15.02 3.02 3.10
N GLY A 680 -15.74 2.70 2.03
CA GLY A 680 -15.15 2.07 0.83
C GLY A 680 -14.39 3.07 -0.05
N PHE A 681 -13.78 2.58 -1.13
CA PHE A 681 -13.14 3.42 -2.14
C PHE A 681 -14.19 4.09 -3.02
N LEU A 682 -14.07 5.42 -3.20
CA LEU A 682 -15.08 6.32 -3.77
C LEU A 682 -16.37 6.49 -2.95
N ASP A 683 -16.55 5.74 -1.85
CA ASP A 683 -17.66 5.94 -0.92
C ASP A 683 -17.35 7.13 0.01
N GLY A 684 -18.18 8.17 -0.02
CA GLY A 684 -18.00 9.39 0.77
C GLY A 684 -17.03 10.42 0.19
N ALA A 685 -16.72 10.32 -1.12
CA ALA A 685 -15.95 11.32 -1.85
C ALA A 685 -16.76 12.60 -2.11
N GLN A 686 -17.02 13.40 -1.08
CA GLN A 686 -17.41 14.81 -1.27
C GLN A 686 -16.20 15.63 -1.69
#